data_AF-A0A8K0E316-F1
#
_entry.id   AF-A0A8K0E316-F1
#
_cell.length_a   1.000
_cell.length_b   1.000
_cell.length_c   1.000
_cell.angle_alpha   90.00
_cell.angle_beta   90.00
_cell.angle_gamma   90.00
#
_symmetry.space_group_name_H-M   'P 1'
#
loop_
_entity.id
_entity.type
_entity.pdbx_description
1 polymer ?
#
loop_
_entity_poly.entity_id
_entity_poly.type
_entity_poly.pdbx_seq_one_letter_code
_entity_poly.pdbx_strand_id
1 'polypeptide(L)'
;MAHTSLLFHYFSQRRRSASFRGFFFIPTCLALVTSLFILFYISSTSNLFTHQHQITLHLKQSPSGSSTISAPNHQFISIPIENASTTPSEALRNDADQRTESQLSSRPQLDTDGNYVNNNEVFHDRHIFLEDYKEMKRSFKIYVYPHRQIDPFANALLPVDFEPGGNYASESYFKKVLMKSQFITKNPNKADLFFLPFSIARLRHDPRVGVGGIQDFIRDYIFNISQKYPYWNWTGGADHFYVACHSIGRSAMEKASEVKFNAIQLVCSSSYFLPGYISHKDACLPQIWPRKGDPPNLLSSNRTKLAFFAGGINSPVREKLLEVWRKDTEIFAHYGRLKTPYADELLGSKFCLHVKGFEVNTARIADSLYYGCVPVIIANYYDLPFADILNWRSFSVVVATLDIPLLKKILKAISPDEYLVLQNNVMKVRKHFQWHLSPVDYDAFYMVMYELWLRRSSFRVSFAVRASGSADCSREVFPTWTMIHVSCSISDVEYPRDMKSYTDGDQWETEEEVPEAQGNVFPNMVFKSKIKWIALFVLVLSFATLLRHLSIARSSTVDLVQYSAQAGFRDDFSSTSQSRRNKKLWGAVKPLRSLQSFANPRTSYPAPNERNNGFIYAKIFGGFAKIRSSICDLVTVSRLLNATLVVPEIQETTRSKGISDKFKSFSYLYNEEHFIASLTDDITIVKSLPDNLKAERKRSAFPTFKPKNAASPDFYFKEVLPKLKKGKVIGLILTDGGCLQSILPPSMSEFQRLRCRVAFQALHFRQEIQILGHRMVARLKAWGQPFLSFHPGLIRDALAYNGCAELFQDVHTELIQYRRAQMIKRGILNEELKVDSHLRRENGSCPLMPEEVGVLLRAMGYPPKTIIYLAGSETFGGQRVLIPLRAMFANLVDRTSLCSKTELSNLLGPETPLPLDTFQLPPAKTEDQLKEEWKKAGPRPRPLPPPPDRPIYRHEKEGWYGWITETDTEPDPSPMDLRMQAHRLIWDALDYIVSVEADAFFPGFNNDGSGWPDFSSLVMGQRLHISPPSITYRPDRKVLVKLLNMTRDNMYRPKHNWTLLVQDHLNKSLSEEGLIRQSLLSKSASFISHPLPECSCRIPSGQAPVQDVKGDNGQFLYGGEVECPKWFGQEVVLTESSGDEEGKSEDGEIPEYGSDQVEVAESNENEKTKLAFDQDDEMDPND
;
A
#
# COMPACT_ATOMS: atom_id res chain seq x y z
N MET A 1 56.69 -13.90 -47.84
CA MET A 1 57.10 -15.27 -47.42
C MET A 1 55.79 -15.98 -47.11
N ALA A 2 55.32 -16.91 -47.94
CA ALA A 2 55.79 -18.30 -48.08
C ALA A 2 55.28 -19.20 -46.92
N HIS A 3 54.74 -20.42 -47.13
CA HIS A 3 54.18 -21.06 -48.34
C HIS A 3 53.54 -22.42 -47.94
N THR A 4 52.32 -22.76 -48.40
CA THR A 4 51.81 -24.17 -48.54
C THR A 4 51.81 -25.08 -47.28
N SER A 5 51.42 -26.37 -47.29
CA SER A 5 50.29 -27.12 -47.89
C SER A 5 50.35 -28.59 -47.40
N LEU A 6 49.21 -29.28 -47.28
CA LEU A 6 48.95 -30.74 -47.31
C LEU A 6 47.48 -30.93 -46.85
N LEU A 7 46.48 -31.47 -47.57
CA LEU A 7 46.38 -32.54 -48.60
C LEU A 7 46.92 -33.89 -48.07
N PHE A 8 46.22 -35.04 -48.19
CA PHE A 8 45.42 -35.50 -49.34
C PHE A 8 44.47 -36.69 -48.98
N HIS A 9 43.29 -36.75 -49.64
CA HIS A 9 42.63 -37.97 -50.17
C HIS A 9 42.19 -39.14 -49.23
N TYR A 10 41.43 -40.18 -49.66
CA TYR A 10 41.07 -40.72 -50.99
C TYR A 10 39.63 -41.35 -51.01
N PHE A 11 38.83 -41.12 -52.08
CA PHE A 11 37.89 -42.02 -52.82
C PHE A 11 37.01 -43.11 -52.09
N SER A 12 35.83 -43.58 -52.54
CA SER A 12 34.78 -43.28 -53.57
C SER A 12 33.64 -44.35 -53.36
N GLN A 13 32.55 -44.62 -54.13
CA GLN A 13 31.94 -44.21 -55.41
C GLN A 13 30.48 -44.81 -55.49
N ARG A 14 29.75 -44.59 -56.60
CA ARG A 14 28.66 -45.46 -57.17
C ARG A 14 27.26 -45.48 -56.45
N ARG A 15 26.10 -45.74 -57.12
CA ARG A 15 25.67 -45.56 -58.55
C ARG A 15 24.13 -45.71 -58.77
N ARG A 16 23.35 -44.61 -58.91
CA ARG A 16 21.95 -44.55 -59.45
C ARG A 16 20.85 -45.19 -58.54
N SER A 17 19.53 -45.05 -58.76
CA SER A 17 18.73 -44.49 -59.87
C SER A 17 17.51 -43.67 -59.37
N ALA A 18 16.65 -43.16 -60.28
CA ALA A 18 15.57 -42.22 -59.99
C ALA A 18 14.16 -42.73 -60.33
N SER A 19 13.15 -42.31 -59.55
CA SER A 19 11.83 -41.76 -59.99
C SER A 19 10.77 -41.89 -58.89
N PHE A 20 10.39 -40.78 -58.23
CA PHE A 20 9.10 -40.63 -57.50
C PHE A 20 8.84 -39.16 -57.08
N ARG A 21 8.96 -38.19 -58.00
CA ARG A 21 8.61 -36.78 -57.75
C ARG A 21 7.18 -36.48 -58.21
N GLY A 22 6.29 -36.19 -57.26
CA GLY A 22 4.93 -35.75 -57.55
C GLY A 22 4.10 -35.45 -56.30
N PHE A 23 3.95 -36.42 -55.39
CA PHE A 23 2.92 -36.37 -54.34
C PHE A 23 3.34 -35.83 -52.96
N PHE A 24 4.64 -35.63 -52.70
CA PHE A 24 5.11 -35.13 -51.38
C PHE A 24 5.55 -33.66 -51.37
N PHE A 25 5.81 -33.04 -52.52
CA PHE A 25 6.42 -31.71 -52.56
C PHE A 25 5.52 -30.57 -52.06
N ILE A 26 4.21 -30.61 -52.33
CA ILE A 26 3.30 -29.50 -51.98
C ILE A 26 3.15 -29.34 -50.45
N PRO A 27 2.85 -30.40 -49.66
CA PRO A 27 2.77 -30.27 -48.20
C PRO A 27 4.11 -29.90 -47.56
N THR A 28 5.23 -30.46 -48.04
CA THR A 28 6.55 -30.17 -47.48
C THR A 28 7.03 -28.76 -47.81
N CYS A 29 6.73 -28.23 -49.01
CA CYS A 29 7.02 -26.83 -49.32
C CYS A 29 6.16 -25.87 -48.49
N LEU A 30 4.89 -26.16 -48.25
CA LEU A 30 4.05 -25.33 -47.40
C LEU A 30 4.52 -25.33 -45.93
N ALA A 31 4.91 -26.51 -45.42
CA ALA A 31 5.54 -26.65 -44.11
C ALA A 31 6.88 -25.89 -44.03
N LEU A 32 7.76 -26.03 -45.03
CA LEU A 32 9.03 -25.29 -45.08
C LEU A 32 8.82 -23.77 -45.13
N VAL A 33 7.88 -23.27 -45.93
CA VAL A 33 7.59 -21.83 -46.00
C VAL A 33 7.04 -21.30 -44.68
N THR A 34 6.14 -22.04 -44.01
CA THR A 34 5.63 -21.65 -42.68
C THR A 34 6.71 -21.73 -41.60
N SER A 35 7.54 -22.77 -41.58
CA SER A 35 8.70 -22.87 -40.68
C SER A 35 9.76 -21.79 -40.95
N LEU A 36 9.99 -21.41 -42.21
CA LEU A 36 10.90 -20.31 -42.56
C LEU A 36 10.33 -18.94 -42.17
N PHE A 37 9.02 -18.71 -42.29
CA PHE A 37 8.38 -17.52 -41.74
C PHE A 37 8.47 -17.45 -40.20
N ILE A 38 8.28 -18.58 -39.52
CA ILE A 38 8.44 -18.68 -38.06
C ILE A 38 9.90 -18.46 -37.66
N LEU A 39 10.88 -19.06 -38.35
CA LEU A 39 12.30 -18.88 -38.08
C LEU A 39 12.78 -17.46 -38.43
N PHE A 40 12.24 -16.82 -39.46
CA PHE A 40 12.53 -15.42 -39.77
C PHE A 40 11.93 -14.48 -38.72
N TYR A 41 10.68 -14.73 -38.30
CA TYR A 41 10.04 -14.02 -37.18
C TYR A 41 10.88 -14.13 -35.91
N ILE A 42 11.22 -15.37 -35.50
CA ILE A 42 12.11 -15.63 -34.36
C ILE A 42 13.46 -14.92 -34.54
N SER A 43 14.17 -15.12 -35.66
CA SER A 43 15.48 -14.51 -35.89
C SER A 43 15.45 -12.97 -35.93
N SER A 44 14.35 -12.36 -36.37
CA SER A 44 14.14 -10.91 -36.33
C SER A 44 13.83 -10.38 -34.92
N THR A 45 13.38 -11.25 -34.02
CA THR A 45 13.13 -10.93 -32.60
C THR A 45 14.24 -11.40 -31.64
N SER A 46 15.15 -12.27 -32.08
CA SER A 46 16.21 -12.86 -31.24
C SER A 46 17.60 -12.23 -31.41
N ASN A 47 17.83 -11.41 -32.44
CA ASN A 47 19.11 -10.72 -32.64
C ASN A 47 19.21 -9.41 -31.83
N LEU A 48 19.30 -9.54 -30.50
CA LEU A 48 19.91 -8.52 -29.65
C LEU A 48 20.59 -9.18 -28.43
N PHE A 49 21.84 -8.79 -28.16
CA PHE A 49 22.70 -9.23 -27.05
C PHE A 49 23.31 -10.65 -27.11
N THR A 50 24.33 -10.79 -27.94
CA THR A 50 25.52 -11.63 -27.62
C THR A 50 26.80 -10.81 -27.80
N HIS A 51 27.89 -11.26 -27.15
CA HIS A 51 29.17 -10.55 -26.92
C HIS A 51 29.08 -9.40 -25.90
N GLN A 52 29.69 -9.44 -24.71
CA GLN A 52 30.98 -9.98 -24.24
C GLN A 52 32.16 -9.09 -24.63
N HIS A 53 32.61 -8.27 -23.67
CA HIS A 53 33.85 -7.50 -23.73
C HIS A 53 34.94 -8.16 -22.88
N GLN A 54 36.20 -7.96 -23.28
CA GLN A 54 37.37 -8.41 -22.53
C GLN A 54 38.17 -7.19 -22.05
N ILE A 55 38.76 -7.30 -20.86
CA ILE A 55 39.39 -6.21 -20.11
C ILE A 55 40.87 -6.09 -20.49
N THR A 56 41.44 -4.88 -20.47
CA THR A 56 42.82 -4.63 -20.01
C THR A 56 42.92 -3.22 -19.41
N LEU A 57 43.57 -3.11 -18.24
CA LEU A 57 43.72 -1.87 -17.47
C LEU A 57 44.88 -1.00 -17.99
N HIS A 58 44.96 0.26 -17.52
CA HIS A 58 46.18 0.74 -16.84
C HIS A 58 45.94 1.98 -15.95
N LEU A 59 46.68 2.09 -14.85
CA LEU A 59 46.55 3.14 -13.82
C LEU A 59 47.47 4.34 -14.08
N LYS A 60 47.10 5.55 -13.59
CA LYS A 60 47.98 6.35 -12.70
C LYS A 60 47.35 7.56 -11.98
N GLN A 61 47.50 7.54 -10.65
CA GLN A 61 47.95 8.61 -9.72
C GLN A 61 47.44 10.08 -9.81
N SER A 62 47.07 10.62 -8.63
CA SER A 62 46.84 12.05 -8.33
C SER A 62 48.14 12.88 -8.26
N PRO A 63 48.06 14.22 -8.09
CA PRO A 63 48.35 14.74 -6.75
C PRO A 63 47.45 15.90 -6.24
N SER A 64 47.66 16.21 -4.96
CA SER A 64 47.03 17.17 -4.03
C SER A 64 46.99 18.66 -4.42
N GLY A 65 46.04 19.39 -3.79
CA GLY A 65 46.08 20.85 -3.58
C GLY A 65 45.27 21.26 -2.34
N SER A 66 45.66 22.33 -1.64
CA SER A 66 45.07 22.77 -0.35
C SER A 66 45.06 24.29 -0.19
N SER A 67 44.01 24.86 0.40
CA SER A 67 44.01 26.22 0.98
C SER A 67 42.80 26.49 1.90
N THR A 68 43.05 27.15 3.04
CA THR A 68 42.06 27.70 3.99
C THR A 68 41.85 29.21 3.79
N ILE A 69 40.80 29.81 4.39
CA ILE A 69 40.73 31.23 4.83
C ILE A 69 39.51 31.46 5.74
N SER A 70 39.46 32.61 6.45
CA SER A 70 38.69 32.88 7.69
C SER A 70 37.57 33.94 7.56
N ALA A 71 36.90 34.26 8.69
CA ALA A 71 35.73 35.17 8.79
C ALA A 71 35.92 36.35 9.80
N PRO A 72 35.09 37.43 9.73
CA PRO A 72 35.05 38.55 10.70
C PRO A 72 33.71 38.71 11.45
N ASN A 73 33.55 39.80 12.25
CA ASN A 73 32.66 39.91 13.43
C ASN A 73 31.53 40.98 13.42
N HIS A 74 30.55 40.77 14.32
CA HIS A 74 29.53 41.62 14.98
C HIS A 74 29.45 43.16 14.76
N GLN A 75 28.20 43.71 14.84
CA GLN A 75 27.76 44.63 15.93
C GLN A 75 26.21 44.88 15.97
N PHE A 76 25.71 45.50 17.06
CA PHE A 76 24.29 45.81 17.37
C PHE A 76 24.16 47.18 18.05
N ILE A 77 22.98 47.83 17.99
CA ILE A 77 22.60 49.09 18.70
C ILE A 77 21.14 48.96 19.24
N SER A 78 20.76 49.68 20.31
CA SER A 78 19.58 49.34 21.15
C SER A 78 18.92 50.51 21.94
N ILE A 79 17.63 50.33 22.33
CA ILE A 79 16.79 51.06 23.35
C ILE A 79 16.59 52.59 23.17
N PRO A 80 15.70 53.31 23.94
CA PRO A 80 14.75 52.93 25.02
C PRO A 80 13.29 53.47 24.91
N ILE A 81 12.36 52.99 25.76
CA ILE A 81 11.24 53.74 26.40
C ILE A 81 10.97 53.12 27.79
N GLU A 82 10.58 53.92 28.79
CA GLU A 82 10.24 53.48 30.17
C GLU A 82 8.76 53.72 30.57
N ASN A 83 8.24 52.79 31.40
CA ASN A 83 7.50 52.92 32.68
C ASN A 83 6.81 54.25 33.08
N ALA A 84 5.78 54.29 33.95
CA ALA A 84 5.21 53.29 34.88
C ALA A 84 3.63 53.39 34.87
N SER A 85 2.79 52.88 35.78
CA SER A 85 2.87 52.21 37.11
C SER A 85 1.61 51.30 37.27
N THR A 86 1.14 50.72 38.40
CA THR A 86 1.38 50.87 39.86
C THR A 86 1.11 49.52 40.60
N THR A 87 0.74 49.55 41.89
CA THR A 87 0.54 48.44 42.86
C THR A 87 -0.65 48.78 43.80
N PRO A 88 -1.06 47.99 44.84
CA PRO A 88 -0.53 46.73 45.41
C PRO A 88 -1.64 45.63 45.54
N SER A 89 -1.53 44.51 46.29
CA SER A 89 -0.55 44.01 47.27
C SER A 89 -0.49 42.46 47.29
N GLU A 90 0.74 41.91 47.31
CA GLU A 90 1.31 40.93 48.28
C GLU A 90 0.57 39.62 48.65
N ALA A 91 1.21 38.53 49.11
CA ALA A 91 2.58 37.95 49.06
C ALA A 91 2.47 36.53 49.73
N LEU A 92 3.43 35.60 49.80
CA LEU A 92 4.91 35.53 49.77
C LEU A 92 5.33 34.25 48.95
N ARG A 93 6.34 34.30 48.06
CA ARG A 93 7.81 34.09 48.26
C ARG A 93 8.26 32.64 48.56
N ASN A 94 9.49 32.15 48.29
CA ASN A 94 10.67 32.47 47.42
C ASN A 94 11.62 31.21 47.49
N ASP A 95 12.81 31.06 46.90
CA ASP A 95 13.71 31.92 46.08
C ASP A 95 14.64 31.07 45.18
N ALA A 96 15.24 31.69 44.15
CA ALA A 96 16.47 31.29 43.44
C ALA A 96 16.55 29.86 42.78
N ASP A 97 17.50 29.53 41.89
CA ASP A 97 18.70 30.25 41.42
C ASP A 97 18.95 30.02 39.90
N GLN A 98 19.72 30.89 39.26
CA GLN A 98 20.11 30.77 37.83
C GLN A 98 21.36 29.91 37.64
N ARG A 99 21.35 28.93 36.70
CA ARG A 99 22.59 28.37 36.14
C ARG A 99 22.45 27.78 34.73
N THR A 100 23.16 28.43 33.80
CA THR A 100 23.83 27.87 32.61
C THR A 100 22.99 27.17 31.53
N GLU A 101 22.77 27.86 30.40
CA GLU A 101 22.40 27.26 29.12
C GLU A 101 23.55 26.40 28.52
N SER A 102 23.74 25.17 28.96
CA SER A 102 24.68 24.24 28.28
C SER A 102 24.41 22.73 28.48
N GLN A 103 23.18 22.26 28.24
CA GLN A 103 22.98 20.83 27.99
C GLN A 103 21.75 20.50 27.14
N LEU A 104 22.00 19.95 25.95
CA LEU A 104 21.01 19.16 25.20
C LEU A 104 21.07 17.72 25.70
N SER A 105 20.38 17.45 26.82
CA SER A 105 20.16 16.09 27.34
C SER A 105 18.68 15.70 27.20
N SER A 106 18.39 14.41 27.30
CA SER A 106 17.08 13.82 27.05
C SER A 106 16.00 14.34 28.01
N ARG A 107 14.90 14.89 27.47
CA ARG A 107 13.66 15.02 28.23
C ARG A 107 13.18 13.63 28.69
N PRO A 108 12.91 13.42 29.98
CA PRO A 108 12.31 12.17 30.45
C PRO A 108 10.89 12.03 29.90
N GLN A 109 10.49 10.81 29.52
CA GLN A 109 9.10 10.48 29.22
C GLN A 109 8.35 10.16 30.52
N LEU A 110 7.13 10.69 30.63
CA LEU A 110 6.19 10.40 31.71
C LEU A 110 5.22 9.29 31.26
N ASP A 111 4.76 8.48 32.21
CA ASP A 111 3.81 7.40 31.99
C ASP A 111 2.34 7.87 32.12
N THR A 112 1.41 6.92 32.16
CA THR A 112 -0.03 7.19 32.18
C THR A 112 -0.57 7.78 33.48
N ASP A 113 0.16 7.69 34.59
CA ASP A 113 -0.24 8.24 35.89
C ASP A 113 0.55 9.51 36.25
N GLY A 114 1.45 9.95 35.36
CA GLY A 114 2.35 11.09 35.59
C GLY A 114 3.63 10.74 36.35
N ASN A 115 3.96 9.44 36.48
CA ASN A 115 5.25 9.00 36.99
C ASN A 115 6.28 8.91 35.86
N TYR A 116 7.56 8.70 36.20
CA TYR A 116 8.63 8.57 35.22
C TYR A 116 8.59 7.17 34.58
N VAL A 117 8.63 7.10 33.24
CA VAL A 117 8.72 5.80 32.53
C VAL A 117 9.98 5.07 32.98
N ASN A 118 9.78 3.92 33.63
CA ASN A 118 10.86 3.06 34.11
C ASN A 118 11.54 2.34 32.92
N ASN A 119 12.44 3.04 32.25
CA ASN A 119 13.23 2.54 31.10
C ASN A 119 14.08 1.28 31.40
N ASN A 120 14.04 0.76 32.62
CA ASN A 120 14.81 -0.38 33.08
C ASN A 120 14.12 -1.73 32.83
N GLU A 121 12.87 -1.75 32.35
CA GLU A 121 12.14 -2.99 32.05
C GLU A 121 12.43 -3.56 30.65
N VAL A 122 12.53 -4.90 30.57
CA VAL A 122 12.96 -5.64 29.38
C VAL A 122 11.83 -5.88 28.36
N PHE A 123 10.58 -5.96 28.83
CA PHE A 123 9.40 -6.16 27.99
C PHE A 123 8.60 -4.86 27.90
N HIS A 124 7.85 -4.64 26.82
CA HIS A 124 6.92 -3.51 26.73
C HIS A 124 5.72 -3.68 27.68
N ASP A 125 5.22 -4.91 27.78
CA ASP A 125 4.28 -5.35 28.82
C ASP A 125 4.59 -6.81 29.15
N ARG A 126 5.09 -7.05 30.36
CA ARG A 126 5.47 -8.40 30.80
C ARG A 126 4.24 -9.27 31.12
N HIS A 127 3.13 -8.69 31.55
CA HIS A 127 1.93 -9.45 31.90
C HIS A 127 1.28 -10.00 30.64
N ILE A 128 0.98 -9.12 29.69
CA ILE A 128 0.36 -9.46 28.41
C ILE A 128 1.22 -10.49 27.66
N PHE A 129 2.54 -10.31 27.62
CA PHE A 129 3.44 -11.28 26.99
C PHE A 129 3.31 -12.68 27.59
N LEU A 130 3.32 -12.82 28.92
CA LEU A 130 3.24 -14.13 29.58
C LEU A 130 1.86 -14.78 29.43
N GLU A 131 0.79 -14.00 29.37
CA GLU A 131 -0.59 -14.48 29.12
C GLU A 131 -0.77 -14.95 27.67
N ASP A 132 -0.43 -14.12 26.69
CA ASP A 132 -0.46 -14.47 25.26
C ASP A 132 0.46 -15.66 24.95
N TYR A 133 1.59 -15.80 25.65
CA TYR A 133 2.53 -16.92 25.49
C TYR A 133 1.96 -18.25 26.00
N LYS A 134 1.27 -18.25 27.16
CA LYS A 134 0.50 -19.41 27.65
C LYS A 134 -0.53 -19.83 26.60
N GLU A 135 -1.28 -18.88 26.04
CA GLU A 135 -2.32 -19.16 25.04
C GLU A 135 -1.74 -19.65 23.72
N MET A 136 -0.62 -19.08 23.24
CA MET A 136 0.11 -19.58 22.07
C MET A 136 0.48 -21.06 22.21
N LYS A 137 1.14 -21.45 23.31
CA LYS A 137 1.53 -22.85 23.55
C LYS A 137 0.30 -23.78 23.53
N ARG A 138 -0.86 -23.30 23.99
CA ARG A 138 -2.12 -24.04 24.03
C ARG A 138 -2.78 -24.19 22.65
N SER A 139 -3.14 -23.09 22.00
CA SER A 139 -4.05 -23.12 20.83
C SER A 139 -3.35 -23.16 19.48
N PHE A 140 -2.16 -22.59 19.34
CA PHE A 140 -1.59 -22.32 18.01
C PHE A 140 -1.27 -23.58 17.21
N LYS A 141 -1.69 -23.63 15.94
CA LYS A 141 -1.39 -24.74 15.04
C LYS A 141 -0.91 -24.30 13.65
N ILE A 142 -0.08 -25.13 13.03
CA ILE A 142 0.52 -24.86 11.71
C ILE A 142 0.38 -26.12 10.84
N TYR A 143 -0.14 -25.96 9.62
CA TYR A 143 -0.08 -27.02 8.61
C TYR A 143 1.16 -26.82 7.73
N VAL A 144 1.86 -27.91 7.41
CA VAL A 144 3.01 -27.88 6.50
C VAL A 144 2.63 -28.59 5.20
N TYR A 145 2.93 -27.99 4.05
CA TYR A 145 2.69 -28.65 2.77
C TYR A 145 3.49 -29.96 2.66
N PRO A 146 2.84 -31.11 2.36
CA PRO A 146 3.50 -32.40 2.47
C PRO A 146 4.36 -32.74 1.24
N HIS A 147 5.64 -33.00 1.51
CA HIS A 147 6.63 -33.49 0.55
C HIS A 147 7.09 -34.91 0.92
N ARG A 148 7.62 -35.65 -0.05
CA ARG A 148 8.12 -37.03 0.13
C ARG A 148 9.64 -37.03 0.11
N GLN A 149 10.27 -38.06 0.69
CA GLN A 149 11.73 -38.24 0.61
C GLN A 149 12.24 -38.40 -0.83
N ILE A 150 11.38 -38.85 -1.76
CA ILE A 150 11.69 -38.99 -3.20
C ILE A 150 11.50 -37.70 -4.00
N ASP A 151 11.02 -36.62 -3.37
CA ASP A 151 10.83 -35.33 -4.03
C ASP A 151 12.18 -34.84 -4.59
N PRO A 152 12.27 -34.46 -5.88
CA PRO A 152 13.54 -34.02 -6.47
C PRO A 152 14.22 -32.92 -5.65
N PHE A 153 13.46 -32.04 -4.98
CA PHE A 153 13.99 -30.93 -4.19
C PHE A 153 13.87 -31.15 -2.68
N ALA A 154 13.83 -32.42 -2.23
CA ALA A 154 13.83 -32.81 -0.82
C ALA A 154 14.94 -32.11 0.00
N ASN A 155 16.12 -31.90 -0.59
CA ASN A 155 17.27 -31.19 -0.01
C ASN A 155 17.01 -29.71 0.35
N ALA A 156 15.93 -29.12 -0.17
CA ALA A 156 15.45 -27.77 0.14
C ALA A 156 14.05 -27.75 0.78
N LEU A 157 13.21 -28.75 0.49
CA LEU A 157 11.82 -28.84 0.95
C LEU A 157 11.66 -29.58 2.28
N LEU A 158 12.56 -30.49 2.65
CA LEU A 158 12.57 -31.19 3.95
C LEU A 158 13.54 -30.52 4.95
N PRO A 159 13.40 -30.73 6.27
CA PRO A 159 14.38 -30.25 7.26
C PRO A 159 15.74 -30.94 7.08
N VAL A 160 16.81 -30.28 7.53
CA VAL A 160 18.17 -30.84 7.52
C VAL A 160 18.37 -31.87 8.64
N ASP A 161 19.15 -32.89 8.35
CA ASP A 161 19.60 -33.96 9.27
C ASP A 161 20.75 -33.49 10.17
N PHE A 162 21.76 -32.82 9.61
CA PHE A 162 22.90 -32.25 10.34
C PHE A 162 22.55 -31.05 11.24
N GLU A 163 23.43 -30.69 12.18
CA GLU A 163 23.30 -29.50 13.05
C GLU A 163 23.53 -28.21 12.25
N PRO A 164 22.58 -27.24 12.20
CA PRO A 164 22.76 -26.04 11.38
C PRO A 164 23.89 -25.13 11.85
N GLY A 165 24.77 -24.72 10.94
CA GLY A 165 25.89 -23.81 11.20
C GLY A 165 25.94 -22.61 10.25
N GLY A 166 26.82 -21.66 10.56
CA GLY A 166 27.12 -20.49 9.73
C GLY A 166 25.97 -19.49 9.55
N ASN A 167 26.11 -18.60 8.57
CA ASN A 167 25.24 -17.42 8.36
C ASN A 167 23.74 -17.70 8.21
N TYR A 168 23.33 -18.93 7.87
CA TYR A 168 21.92 -19.28 7.64
C TYR A 168 21.38 -20.31 8.65
N ALA A 169 22.07 -20.50 9.77
CA ALA A 169 21.70 -21.43 10.83
C ALA A 169 20.24 -21.23 11.29
N SER A 170 19.81 -19.99 11.58
CA SER A 170 18.43 -19.69 12.04
C SER A 170 17.32 -20.19 11.12
N GLU A 171 17.48 -20.11 9.79
CA GLU A 171 16.49 -20.61 8.82
C GLU A 171 16.34 -22.14 8.92
N SER A 172 17.46 -22.84 9.10
CA SER A 172 17.49 -24.29 9.21
C SER A 172 17.12 -24.79 10.61
N TYR A 173 17.49 -24.07 11.69
CA TYR A 173 17.07 -24.35 13.07
C TYR A 173 15.56 -24.23 13.21
N PHE A 174 14.98 -23.08 12.83
CA PHE A 174 13.54 -22.88 12.88
C PHE A 174 12.80 -24.00 12.14
N LYS A 175 13.24 -24.34 10.92
CA LYS A 175 12.63 -25.43 10.14
C LYS A 175 12.78 -26.80 10.82
N LYS A 176 13.97 -27.13 11.33
CA LYS A 176 14.25 -28.43 11.97
C LYS A 176 13.47 -28.62 13.28
N VAL A 177 13.31 -27.56 14.05
CA VAL A 177 12.55 -27.56 15.32
C VAL A 177 11.04 -27.53 15.05
N LEU A 178 10.54 -26.66 14.16
CA LEU A 178 9.12 -26.60 13.77
C LEU A 178 8.62 -27.99 13.35
N MET A 179 9.38 -28.69 12.50
CA MET A 179 9.05 -30.03 11.97
C MET A 179 8.95 -31.12 13.04
N LYS A 180 9.39 -30.87 14.28
CA LYS A 180 9.26 -31.77 15.45
C LYS A 180 8.31 -31.23 16.53
N SER A 181 7.78 -30.01 16.37
CA SER A 181 7.08 -29.28 17.44
C SER A 181 5.58 -29.61 17.54
N GLN A 182 5.02 -29.42 18.75
CA GLN A 182 3.57 -29.52 19.04
C GLN A 182 2.67 -28.51 18.29
N PHE A 183 3.27 -27.59 17.54
CA PHE A 183 2.54 -26.65 16.71
C PHE A 183 2.06 -27.30 15.40
N ILE A 184 2.66 -28.39 14.91
CA ILE A 184 2.23 -29.00 13.65
C ILE A 184 0.89 -29.75 13.79
N THR A 185 -0.02 -29.49 12.85
CA THR A 185 -1.26 -30.26 12.65
C THR A 185 -1.23 -31.00 11.30
N LYS A 186 -1.65 -32.27 11.31
CA LYS A 186 -1.94 -33.04 10.08
C LYS A 186 -3.30 -32.68 9.45
N ASN A 187 -4.17 -31.98 10.20
CA ASN A 187 -5.47 -31.54 9.73
C ASN A 187 -5.42 -30.03 9.41
N PRO A 188 -5.55 -29.61 8.13
CA PRO A 188 -5.45 -28.21 7.73
C PRO A 188 -6.63 -27.36 8.25
N ASN A 189 -7.80 -27.95 8.48
CA ASN A 189 -8.96 -27.25 9.06
C ASN A 189 -8.75 -26.91 10.56
N LYS A 190 -7.67 -27.42 11.18
CA LYS A 190 -7.23 -27.06 12.53
C LYS A 190 -6.01 -26.13 12.56
N ALA A 191 -5.47 -25.73 11.40
CA ALA A 191 -4.29 -24.87 11.35
C ALA A 191 -4.66 -23.40 11.47
N ASP A 192 -3.76 -22.61 12.08
CA ASP A 192 -3.78 -21.15 12.13
C ASP A 192 -2.93 -20.49 11.04
N LEU A 193 -1.81 -21.11 10.68
CA LEU A 193 -0.98 -20.71 9.54
C LEU A 193 -0.55 -21.92 8.69
N PHE A 194 -0.17 -21.65 7.44
CA PHE A 194 0.31 -22.63 6.46
C PHE A 194 1.77 -22.39 6.11
N PHE A 195 2.67 -23.29 6.53
CA PHE A 195 4.10 -23.16 6.27
C PHE A 195 4.48 -23.61 4.86
N LEU A 196 5.17 -22.74 4.13
CA LEU A 196 5.81 -23.00 2.83
C LEU A 196 7.26 -23.47 3.09
N PRO A 197 7.57 -24.78 2.98
CA PRO A 197 8.78 -25.33 3.56
C PRO A 197 10.03 -25.25 2.65
N PHE A 198 10.03 -24.44 1.59
CA PHE A 198 11.25 -24.23 0.79
C PHE A 198 12.31 -23.47 1.61
N SER A 199 13.59 -23.72 1.33
CA SER A 199 14.72 -23.01 1.95
C SER A 199 15.53 -22.28 0.90
N ILE A 200 15.62 -20.95 1.01
CA ILE A 200 16.41 -20.11 0.12
C ILE A 200 17.90 -20.43 0.28
N ALA A 201 18.36 -20.68 1.51
CA ALA A 201 19.73 -21.07 1.80
C ALA A 201 20.11 -22.42 1.15
N ARG A 202 19.17 -23.36 0.99
CA ARG A 202 19.42 -24.64 0.30
C ARG A 202 19.31 -24.51 -1.22
N LEU A 203 18.31 -23.79 -1.74
CA LEU A 203 18.12 -23.59 -3.19
C LEU A 203 19.33 -22.89 -3.85
N ARG A 204 19.98 -21.93 -3.17
CA ARG A 204 21.23 -21.29 -3.64
C ARG A 204 22.30 -22.30 -4.05
N HIS A 205 22.41 -23.40 -3.33
CA HIS A 205 23.45 -24.41 -3.47
C HIS A 205 22.96 -25.67 -4.20
N ASP A 206 21.73 -25.67 -4.73
CA ASP A 206 21.23 -26.75 -5.57
C ASP A 206 21.74 -26.56 -7.00
N PRO A 207 22.46 -27.53 -7.59
CA PRO A 207 23.06 -27.37 -8.92
C PRO A 207 22.03 -27.25 -10.05
N ARG A 208 20.74 -27.54 -9.80
CA ARG A 208 19.64 -27.40 -10.78
C ARG A 208 18.94 -26.04 -10.70
N VAL A 209 19.19 -25.27 -9.64
CA VAL A 209 18.49 -24.01 -9.34
C VAL A 209 19.49 -22.85 -9.28
N GLY A 210 20.54 -22.99 -8.47
CA GLY A 210 21.53 -21.94 -8.21
C GLY A 210 20.89 -20.64 -7.69
N VAL A 211 21.60 -19.52 -7.83
CA VAL A 211 21.03 -18.20 -7.48
C VAL A 211 19.95 -17.76 -8.48
N GLY A 212 20.14 -18.03 -9.77
CA GLY A 212 19.27 -17.52 -10.84
C GLY A 212 17.89 -18.20 -10.91
N GLY A 213 17.82 -19.51 -10.65
CA GLY A 213 16.59 -20.29 -10.77
C GLY A 213 15.63 -20.20 -9.58
N ILE A 214 16.04 -19.58 -8.45
CA ILE A 214 15.23 -19.49 -7.23
C ILE A 214 13.85 -18.87 -7.52
N GLN A 215 13.81 -17.83 -8.34
CA GLN A 215 12.55 -17.13 -8.66
C GLN A 215 11.58 -18.00 -9.46
N ASP A 216 12.08 -18.77 -10.44
CA ASP A 216 11.28 -19.68 -11.25
C ASP A 216 10.82 -20.88 -10.41
N PHE A 217 11.71 -21.46 -9.59
CA PHE A 217 11.37 -22.53 -8.65
C PHE A 217 10.22 -22.11 -7.72
N ILE A 218 10.27 -20.90 -7.16
CA ILE A 218 9.23 -20.41 -6.25
C ILE A 218 7.92 -20.18 -7.02
N ARG A 219 7.93 -19.51 -8.17
CA ARG A 219 6.72 -19.35 -9.00
C ARG A 219 6.06 -20.71 -9.28
N ASP A 220 6.85 -21.69 -9.70
CA ASP A 220 6.33 -22.99 -10.12
C ASP A 220 5.87 -23.83 -8.90
N TYR A 221 6.57 -23.72 -7.75
CA TYR A 221 6.13 -24.29 -6.49
C TYR A 221 4.75 -23.72 -6.05
N ILE A 222 4.58 -22.40 -6.16
CA ILE A 222 3.37 -21.69 -5.71
C ILE A 222 2.19 -21.94 -6.63
N PHE A 223 2.44 -21.92 -7.94
CA PHE A 223 1.47 -22.40 -8.93
C PHE A 223 1.01 -23.82 -8.60
N ASN A 224 1.94 -24.75 -8.35
CA ASN A 224 1.61 -26.14 -8.03
C ASN A 224 0.80 -26.30 -6.74
N ILE A 225 1.08 -25.57 -5.64
CA ILE A 225 0.23 -25.66 -4.44
C ILE A 225 -1.16 -25.03 -4.66
N SER A 226 -1.27 -23.95 -5.44
CA SER A 226 -2.55 -23.29 -5.74
C SER A 226 -3.53 -24.20 -6.49
N GLN A 227 -3.01 -25.09 -7.35
CA GLN A 227 -3.82 -26.06 -8.10
C GLN A 227 -4.08 -27.34 -7.30
N LYS A 228 -3.13 -27.76 -6.46
CA LYS A 228 -3.19 -29.04 -5.73
C LYS A 228 -3.94 -28.98 -4.40
N TYR A 229 -3.97 -27.82 -3.74
CA TYR A 229 -4.55 -27.67 -2.40
C TYR A 229 -5.44 -26.43 -2.32
N PRO A 230 -6.71 -26.54 -1.87
CA PRO A 230 -7.63 -25.40 -1.85
C PRO A 230 -7.21 -24.33 -0.83
N TYR A 231 -6.40 -24.68 0.15
CA TYR A 231 -6.00 -23.82 1.28
C TYR A 231 -5.29 -22.54 0.84
N TRP A 232 -4.47 -22.59 -0.22
CA TRP A 232 -3.86 -21.39 -0.81
C TRP A 232 -4.92 -20.39 -1.31
N ASN A 233 -5.98 -20.90 -1.92
CA ASN A 233 -7.02 -20.09 -2.55
C ASN A 233 -8.05 -19.54 -1.55
N TRP A 234 -8.07 -20.03 -0.30
CA TRP A 234 -8.94 -19.50 0.76
C TRP A 234 -8.58 -18.08 1.20
N THR A 235 -7.29 -17.75 1.17
CA THR A 235 -6.74 -16.47 1.65
C THR A 235 -5.85 -15.76 0.61
N GLY A 236 -5.66 -16.36 -0.57
CA GLY A 236 -4.69 -15.91 -1.56
C GLY A 236 -3.23 -15.99 -1.06
N GLY A 237 -2.97 -16.84 -0.06
CA GLY A 237 -1.68 -16.95 0.62
C GLY A 237 -1.50 -16.06 1.86
N ALA A 238 -2.53 -15.35 2.33
CA ALA A 238 -2.39 -14.41 3.45
C ALA A 238 -2.20 -15.07 4.83
N ASP A 239 -2.71 -16.28 5.05
CA ASP A 239 -2.42 -17.09 6.24
C ASP A 239 -1.26 -18.08 6.03
N HIS A 240 -0.39 -17.81 5.05
CA HIS A 240 0.79 -18.62 4.73
C HIS A 240 2.06 -17.89 5.16
N PHE A 241 3.13 -18.64 5.41
CA PHE A 241 4.42 -18.04 5.75
C PHE A 241 5.62 -18.84 5.21
N TYR A 242 6.74 -18.17 5.00
CA TYR A 242 8.02 -18.77 4.61
C TYR A 242 9.18 -18.18 5.43
N VAL A 243 10.33 -18.86 5.39
CA VAL A 243 11.56 -18.42 6.10
C VAL A 243 12.69 -18.16 5.10
N ALA A 244 13.39 -17.02 5.25
CA ALA A 244 14.57 -16.72 4.44
C ALA A 244 15.61 -15.86 5.20
N CYS A 245 16.77 -16.42 5.51
CA CYS A 245 17.86 -15.71 6.19
C CYS A 245 18.99 -15.23 5.29
N HIS A 246 19.03 -15.65 4.02
CA HIS A 246 19.95 -15.07 3.04
C HIS A 246 19.37 -13.78 2.45
N SER A 247 20.21 -12.77 2.24
CA SER A 247 19.91 -11.54 1.48
C SER A 247 19.22 -11.76 0.12
N ILE A 248 19.40 -12.91 -0.53
CA ILE A 248 18.71 -13.29 -1.78
C ILE A 248 17.18 -13.42 -1.57
N GLY A 249 16.71 -13.65 -0.34
CA GLY A 249 15.28 -13.71 -0.01
C GLY A 249 14.49 -12.49 -0.46
N ARG A 250 15.13 -11.30 -0.54
CA ARG A 250 14.50 -10.05 -1.01
C ARG A 250 14.02 -10.11 -2.46
N SER A 251 14.75 -10.85 -3.31
CA SER A 251 14.48 -11.01 -4.75
C SER A 251 13.93 -12.39 -5.11
N ALA A 252 14.04 -13.37 -4.20
CA ALA A 252 13.53 -14.73 -4.40
C ALA A 252 12.04 -14.76 -4.84
N MET A 253 11.20 -13.88 -4.29
CA MET A 253 9.76 -13.83 -4.59
C MET A 253 9.37 -12.95 -5.80
N GLU A 254 10.32 -12.43 -6.60
CA GLU A 254 10.00 -11.44 -7.65
C GLU A 254 9.14 -12.00 -8.80
N LYS A 255 9.22 -13.30 -9.10
CA LYS A 255 8.34 -13.98 -10.07
C LYS A 255 7.06 -14.57 -9.43
N ALA A 256 6.84 -14.34 -8.13
CA ALA A 256 5.75 -14.90 -7.34
C ALA A 256 5.15 -13.82 -6.41
N SER A 257 4.57 -12.80 -7.03
CA SER A 257 4.12 -11.54 -6.40
C SER A 257 3.13 -11.73 -5.25
N GLU A 258 2.24 -12.71 -5.40
CA GLU A 258 1.25 -13.17 -4.46
C GLU A 258 1.86 -13.65 -3.15
N VAL A 259 2.96 -14.40 -3.18
CA VAL A 259 3.71 -14.75 -1.95
C VAL A 259 4.39 -13.53 -1.37
N LYS A 260 5.01 -12.72 -2.22
CA LYS A 260 5.79 -11.53 -1.81
C LYS A 260 4.95 -10.57 -0.98
N PHE A 261 3.69 -10.37 -1.34
CA PHE A 261 2.82 -9.38 -0.70
C PHE A 261 1.78 -9.98 0.26
N ASN A 262 1.32 -11.22 0.08
CA ASN A 262 0.29 -11.81 0.94
C ASN A 262 0.88 -12.66 2.06
N ALA A 263 1.86 -13.52 1.77
CA ALA A 263 2.42 -14.42 2.78
C ALA A 263 3.31 -13.66 3.79
N ILE A 264 3.31 -14.14 5.03
CA ILE A 264 4.17 -13.67 6.12
C ILE A 264 5.62 -14.07 5.81
N GLN A 265 6.52 -13.08 5.74
CA GLN A 265 7.95 -13.27 5.57
C GLN A 265 8.62 -13.32 6.95
N LEU A 266 9.29 -14.43 7.27
CA LEU A 266 10.10 -14.55 8.48
C LEU A 266 11.59 -14.52 8.09
N VAL A 267 12.26 -13.39 8.28
CA VAL A 267 13.54 -13.09 7.60
C VAL A 267 14.64 -12.55 8.50
N CYS A 268 15.89 -12.98 8.27
CA CYS A 268 17.08 -12.39 8.91
C CYS A 268 17.54 -11.06 8.26
N SER A 269 16.79 -10.54 7.30
CA SER A 269 17.01 -9.25 6.63
C SER A 269 15.71 -8.45 6.70
N SER A 270 15.40 -7.89 7.87
CA SER A 270 14.18 -7.14 8.15
C SER A 270 14.44 -5.63 8.13
N SER A 271 13.85 -4.92 7.19
CA SER A 271 14.01 -3.47 7.10
C SER A 271 12.84 -2.84 6.35
N TYR A 272 12.36 -1.69 6.84
CA TYR A 272 11.26 -0.91 6.24
C TYR A 272 11.54 -0.45 4.78
N PHE A 273 12.76 -0.68 4.29
CA PHE A 273 13.24 -0.35 2.94
C PHE A 273 13.31 -1.54 1.98
N LEU A 274 13.24 -2.78 2.47
CA LEU A 274 13.36 -3.95 1.60
C LEU A 274 12.05 -4.12 0.80
N PRO A 275 12.07 -4.09 -0.55
CA PRO A 275 10.84 -4.06 -1.33
C PRO A 275 10.01 -5.34 -1.13
N GLY A 276 8.94 -5.22 -0.36
CA GLY A 276 8.03 -6.32 0.01
C GLY A 276 8.13 -6.79 1.47
N TYR A 277 9.07 -6.29 2.28
CA TYR A 277 9.07 -6.53 3.74
C TYR A 277 8.18 -5.53 4.47
N ILE A 278 7.35 -6.03 5.39
CA ILE A 278 6.15 -5.36 5.89
C ILE A 278 5.99 -5.67 7.39
N SER A 279 6.59 -4.89 8.29
CA SER A 279 6.81 -5.23 9.72
C SER A 279 5.59 -5.69 10.56
N HIS A 280 4.37 -5.25 10.23
CA HIS A 280 3.14 -5.68 10.92
C HIS A 280 2.52 -6.98 10.36
N LYS A 281 3.01 -7.44 9.21
CA LYS A 281 2.67 -8.75 8.58
C LYS A 281 3.83 -9.73 8.72
N ASP A 282 5.05 -9.23 8.58
CA ASP A 282 6.31 -9.96 8.50
C ASP A 282 7.07 -9.86 9.81
N ALA A 283 8.01 -10.76 10.05
CA ALA A 283 8.75 -10.83 11.30
C ALA A 283 10.26 -10.92 11.05
N CYS A 284 11.01 -10.28 11.94
CA CYS A 284 12.46 -10.45 12.00
C CYS A 284 12.81 -11.79 12.66
N LEU A 285 13.51 -12.65 11.91
CA LEU A 285 14.14 -13.86 12.45
C LEU A 285 15.54 -13.47 12.94
N PRO A 286 15.87 -13.54 14.25
CA PRO A 286 17.22 -13.23 14.70
C PRO A 286 18.23 -14.16 14.03
N GLN A 287 19.20 -13.57 13.32
CA GLN A 287 20.36 -14.30 12.84
C GLN A 287 21.26 -14.60 14.04
N ILE A 288 21.44 -15.89 14.32
CA ILE A 288 22.20 -16.38 15.47
C ILE A 288 23.20 -17.39 14.92
N TRP A 289 24.48 -17.17 15.20
CA TRP A 289 25.49 -18.22 15.07
C TRP A 289 25.46 -19.03 16.36
N PRO A 290 25.20 -20.36 16.32
CA PRO A 290 25.25 -21.18 17.51
C PRO A 290 26.68 -21.22 18.05
N ARG A 291 26.83 -20.87 19.33
CA ARG A 291 28.08 -20.99 20.08
C ARG A 291 27.99 -22.25 20.96
N LYS A 292 29.13 -22.90 21.25
CA LYS A 292 29.19 -24.14 22.02
C LYS A 292 29.54 -23.86 23.48
N GLY A 293 28.90 -24.59 24.40
CA GLY A 293 29.02 -24.40 25.85
C GLY A 293 28.14 -23.26 26.38
N ASP A 294 28.22 -22.99 27.68
CA ASP A 294 27.46 -21.92 28.31
C ASP A 294 27.95 -20.51 27.91
N PRO A 295 27.06 -19.50 27.88
CA PRO A 295 27.46 -18.11 27.65
C PRO A 295 28.35 -17.56 28.78
N PRO A 296 29.56 -17.03 28.47
CA PRO A 296 30.50 -16.61 29.49
C PRO A 296 30.04 -15.35 30.25
N ASN A 297 30.39 -15.31 31.55
CA ASN A 297 29.96 -14.28 32.49
C ASN A 297 31.17 -13.51 33.05
N LEU A 298 31.70 -12.56 32.28
CA LEU A 298 32.72 -11.62 32.76
C LEU A 298 32.07 -10.42 33.45
N LEU A 299 32.52 -10.13 34.68
CA LEU A 299 32.12 -8.96 35.48
C LEU A 299 32.32 -7.64 34.70
N SER A 300 31.38 -6.71 34.87
CA SER A 300 31.39 -5.39 34.24
C SER A 300 32.66 -4.56 34.52
N SER A 301 33.26 -4.73 35.70
CA SER A 301 34.54 -4.14 36.11
C SER A 301 35.72 -4.54 35.23
N ASN A 302 35.67 -5.73 34.63
CA ASN A 302 36.80 -6.34 33.92
C ASN A 302 36.76 -6.05 32.41
N ARG A 303 35.74 -5.32 31.94
CA ARG A 303 35.58 -4.87 30.54
C ARG A 303 36.34 -3.57 30.31
N THR A 304 37.56 -3.67 29.80
CA THR A 304 38.51 -2.56 29.66
C THR A 304 38.29 -1.73 28.40
N LYS A 305 37.70 -2.30 27.34
CA LYS A 305 37.49 -1.61 26.05
C LYS A 305 36.15 -0.89 26.05
N LEU A 306 36.12 0.37 25.58
CA LEU A 306 34.87 1.14 25.52
C LEU A 306 33.92 0.53 24.48
N ALA A 307 34.39 0.36 23.24
CA ALA A 307 33.61 -0.29 22.20
C ALA A 307 34.45 -1.14 21.25
N PHE A 308 33.83 -2.13 20.60
CA PHE A 308 34.50 -3.01 19.64
C PHE A 308 33.65 -3.28 18.39
N PHE A 309 34.34 -3.38 17.25
CA PHE A 309 33.82 -3.83 15.96
C PHE A 309 34.88 -4.62 15.19
N ALA A 310 34.49 -5.75 14.59
CA ALA A 310 35.22 -6.40 13.51
C ALA A 310 34.28 -6.81 12.38
N GLY A 311 34.69 -6.56 11.13
CA GLY A 311 33.96 -7.03 9.94
C GLY A 311 34.52 -6.52 8.62
N GLY A 312 34.12 -7.17 7.52
CA GLY A 312 34.50 -6.75 6.16
C GLY A 312 33.84 -5.42 5.75
N ILE A 313 34.55 -4.64 4.93
CA ILE A 313 34.13 -3.32 4.43
C ILE A 313 33.13 -3.50 3.26
N ASN A 314 31.96 -4.05 3.57
CA ASN A 314 30.90 -4.33 2.60
C ASN A 314 29.73 -3.32 2.65
N SER A 315 29.96 -2.14 3.23
CA SER A 315 29.01 -1.02 3.20
C SER A 315 29.69 0.34 3.43
N PRO A 316 29.11 1.44 2.91
CA PRO A 316 29.57 2.80 3.24
C PRO A 316 29.49 3.14 4.74
N VAL A 317 28.63 2.45 5.50
CA VAL A 317 28.49 2.65 6.95
C VAL A 317 29.68 2.06 7.70
N ARG A 318 30.13 0.86 7.29
CA ARG A 318 31.33 0.21 7.85
C ARG A 318 32.60 0.93 7.42
N GLU A 319 32.68 1.35 6.16
CA GLU A 319 33.73 2.24 5.67
C GLU A 319 33.82 3.51 6.55
N LYS A 320 32.69 4.21 6.76
CA LYS A 320 32.68 5.43 7.57
C LYS A 320 33.03 5.22 9.04
N LEU A 321 32.66 4.08 9.63
CA LEU A 321 33.12 3.70 10.97
C LEU A 321 34.65 3.57 11.02
N LEU A 322 35.23 2.89 10.03
CA LEU A 322 36.66 2.59 9.97
C LEU A 322 37.51 3.81 9.60
N GLU A 323 37.00 4.73 8.76
CA GLU A 323 37.63 6.04 8.53
C GLU A 323 37.85 6.81 9.84
N VAL A 324 36.85 6.81 10.72
CA VAL A 324 36.85 7.65 11.93
C VAL A 324 37.56 6.95 13.10
N TRP A 325 37.25 5.68 13.38
CA TRP A 325 37.61 5.02 14.64
C TRP A 325 38.75 3.99 14.56
N ARG A 326 39.24 3.60 13.37
CA ARG A 326 40.28 2.56 13.24
C ARG A 326 41.61 2.88 13.95
N LYS A 327 41.87 4.16 14.24
CA LYS A 327 43.08 4.62 14.95
C LYS A 327 42.84 4.99 16.42
N ASP A 328 41.65 4.72 16.95
CA ASP A 328 41.28 5.06 18.31
C ASP A 328 41.79 4.01 19.33
N THR A 329 42.04 4.44 20.56
CA THR A 329 42.59 3.60 21.64
C THR A 329 41.52 3.02 22.58
N GLU A 330 40.26 3.40 22.42
CA GLU A 330 39.12 2.96 23.26
C GLU A 330 38.01 2.30 22.42
N ILE A 331 37.84 2.75 21.17
CA ILE A 331 36.93 2.16 20.18
C ILE A 331 37.73 1.32 19.18
N PHE A 332 37.74 0.01 19.40
CA PHE A 332 38.50 -0.96 18.62
C PHE A 332 37.73 -1.34 17.34
N ALA A 333 37.88 -0.54 16.28
CA ALA A 333 37.24 -0.78 14.98
C ALA A 333 38.21 -1.42 13.96
N HIS A 334 37.98 -2.70 13.62
CA HIS A 334 38.87 -3.51 12.78
C HIS A 334 38.19 -4.03 11.50
N TYR A 335 39.01 -4.37 10.50
CA TYR A 335 38.60 -5.13 9.31
C TYR A 335 39.62 -6.23 9.00
N GLY A 336 39.15 -7.36 8.46
CA GLY A 336 39.99 -8.54 8.26
C GLY A 336 40.38 -9.22 9.58
N ARG A 337 41.27 -10.22 9.47
CA ARG A 337 41.71 -11.12 10.55
C ARG A 337 42.18 -10.36 11.80
N LEU A 338 41.60 -10.69 12.96
CA LEU A 338 42.07 -10.17 14.25
C LEU A 338 43.35 -10.91 14.69
N LYS A 339 44.10 -10.30 15.60
CA LYS A 339 45.26 -10.92 16.27
C LYS A 339 44.90 -11.61 17.59
N THR A 340 43.64 -11.47 17.99
CA THR A 340 43.04 -11.93 19.25
C THR A 340 41.70 -12.59 18.92
N PRO A 341 41.27 -13.62 19.66
CA PRO A 341 40.01 -14.30 19.39
C PRO A 341 38.81 -13.35 19.42
N TYR A 342 37.87 -13.53 18.50
CA TYR A 342 36.65 -12.73 18.40
C TYR A 342 35.84 -12.72 19.71
N ALA A 343 35.80 -13.87 20.36
CA ALA A 343 35.14 -14.07 21.66
C ALA A 343 35.73 -13.16 22.75
N ASP A 344 37.06 -13.05 22.83
CA ASP A 344 37.76 -12.27 23.86
C ASP A 344 37.60 -10.75 23.62
N GLU A 345 37.54 -10.34 22.36
CA GLU A 345 37.25 -8.95 21.98
C GLU A 345 35.82 -8.52 22.36
N LEU A 346 34.82 -9.39 22.15
CA LEU A 346 33.44 -9.16 22.60
C LEU A 346 33.31 -9.22 24.14
N LEU A 347 33.97 -10.19 24.77
CA LEU A 347 33.89 -10.41 26.22
C LEU A 347 34.59 -9.30 27.02
N GLY A 348 35.71 -8.76 26.51
CA GLY A 348 36.46 -7.66 27.12
C GLY A 348 35.91 -6.25 26.85
N SER A 349 34.84 -6.12 26.07
CA SER A 349 34.26 -4.83 25.66
C SER A 349 32.98 -4.49 26.43
N LYS A 350 32.76 -3.20 26.69
CA LYS A 350 31.51 -2.68 27.28
C LYS A 350 30.39 -2.61 26.24
N PHE A 351 30.68 -1.98 25.10
CA PHE A 351 29.76 -1.80 23.99
C PHE A 351 30.21 -2.56 22.74
N CYS A 352 29.29 -3.18 22.02
CA CYS A 352 29.60 -3.98 20.82
C CYS A 352 28.81 -3.46 19.63
N LEU A 353 29.53 -3.02 18.58
CA LEU A 353 28.92 -2.26 17.49
C LEU A 353 28.30 -3.20 16.45
N HIS A 354 26.98 -3.24 16.38
CA HIS A 354 26.24 -3.79 15.25
C HIS A 354 26.19 -2.73 14.13
N VAL A 355 27.00 -2.90 13.09
CA VAL A 355 27.07 -1.93 11.97
C VAL A 355 26.60 -2.58 10.67
N LYS A 356 25.58 -1.96 10.05
CA LYS A 356 24.92 -2.45 8.82
C LYS A 356 25.94 -2.80 7.73
N GLY A 357 25.88 -4.02 7.19
CA GLY A 357 26.67 -4.45 6.04
C GLY A 357 25.99 -4.12 4.73
N PHE A 358 26.11 -5.00 3.73
CA PHE A 358 25.30 -4.93 2.51
C PHE A 358 23.79 -4.98 2.84
N GLU A 359 23.41 -5.78 3.83
CA GLU A 359 22.09 -5.77 4.49
C GLU A 359 22.26 -5.54 6.01
N VAL A 360 21.14 -5.43 6.73
CA VAL A 360 21.12 -5.40 8.22
C VAL A 360 21.42 -6.75 8.88
N ASN A 361 21.34 -7.83 8.10
CA ASN A 361 21.76 -9.19 8.42
C ASN A 361 23.18 -9.23 9.01
N THR A 362 23.31 -9.56 10.29
CA THR A 362 24.56 -10.06 10.88
C THR A 362 24.33 -10.65 12.28
N ALA A 363 24.92 -11.81 12.58
CA ALA A 363 24.86 -12.49 13.89
C ALA A 363 25.42 -11.66 15.08
N ARG A 364 26.19 -10.60 14.80
CA ARG A 364 26.74 -9.61 15.77
C ARG A 364 25.79 -9.15 16.89
N ILE A 365 24.46 -9.12 16.68
CA ILE A 365 23.50 -8.85 17.78
C ILE A 365 23.46 -10.01 18.78
N ALA A 366 23.24 -11.24 18.29
CA ALA A 366 23.20 -12.44 19.12
C ALA A 366 24.55 -12.66 19.82
N ASP A 367 25.66 -12.46 19.12
CA ASP A 367 27.01 -12.50 19.71
C ASP A 367 27.20 -11.46 20.83
N SER A 368 26.78 -10.21 20.63
CA SER A 368 26.89 -9.17 21.68
C SER A 368 26.14 -9.58 22.95
N LEU A 369 24.91 -10.09 22.78
CA LEU A 369 24.09 -10.56 23.90
C LEU A 369 24.70 -11.81 24.56
N TYR A 370 25.19 -12.77 23.77
CA TYR A 370 25.87 -13.98 24.23
C TYR A 370 27.09 -13.67 25.09
N TYR A 371 27.98 -12.78 24.64
CA TYR A 371 29.16 -12.36 25.39
C TYR A 371 28.89 -11.27 26.44
N GLY A 372 27.63 -10.90 26.69
CA GLY A 372 27.22 -9.99 27.78
C GLY A 372 27.67 -8.53 27.57
N CYS A 373 27.80 -8.13 26.31
CA CYS A 373 28.25 -6.82 25.84
C CYS A 373 27.03 -6.01 25.36
N VAL A 374 26.96 -4.71 25.66
CA VAL A 374 25.78 -3.88 25.30
C VAL A 374 25.78 -3.61 23.79
N PRO A 375 24.79 -4.09 23.02
CA PRO A 375 24.74 -3.87 21.57
C PRO A 375 24.50 -2.40 21.24
N VAL A 376 25.29 -1.87 20.32
CA VAL A 376 25.13 -0.52 19.75
C VAL A 376 24.72 -0.64 18.30
N ILE A 377 23.50 -0.21 17.98
CA ILE A 377 22.84 -0.46 16.71
C ILE A 377 23.07 0.74 15.78
N ILE A 378 24.01 0.58 14.85
CA ILE A 378 24.37 1.54 13.79
C ILE A 378 23.79 1.04 12.47
N ALA A 379 22.47 0.99 12.43
CA ALA A 379 21.67 0.46 11.32
C ALA A 379 20.31 1.18 11.25
N ASN A 380 20.27 2.34 10.58
CA ASN A 380 19.00 3.06 10.37
C ASN A 380 17.97 2.13 9.72
N TYR A 381 16.73 2.19 10.19
CA TYR A 381 15.58 1.48 9.60
C TYR A 381 15.70 -0.06 9.61
N TYR A 382 16.47 -0.62 10.56
CA TYR A 382 16.42 -2.03 10.92
C TYR A 382 15.15 -2.28 11.76
N ASP A 383 14.30 -3.20 11.31
CA ASP A 383 13.18 -3.71 12.08
C ASP A 383 13.70 -4.88 12.95
N LEU A 384 13.89 -4.62 14.25
CA LEU A 384 14.73 -5.45 15.12
C LEU A 384 14.04 -6.76 15.53
N PRO A 385 14.79 -7.85 15.81
CA PRO A 385 14.23 -9.08 16.35
C PRO A 385 13.42 -8.80 17.62
N PHE A 386 12.19 -9.32 17.70
CA PHE A 386 11.35 -9.21 18.89
C PHE A 386 11.02 -7.77 19.30
N ALA A 387 11.03 -6.82 18.37
CA ALA A 387 10.71 -5.42 18.65
C ALA A 387 9.29 -5.20 19.19
N ASP A 388 8.33 -6.06 18.81
CA ASP A 388 6.96 -6.07 19.35
C ASP A 388 6.86 -6.59 20.80
N ILE A 389 7.95 -7.16 21.34
CA ILE A 389 7.98 -7.89 22.61
C ILE A 389 8.94 -7.23 23.62
N LEU A 390 10.14 -6.91 23.15
CA LEU A 390 11.28 -6.46 23.96
C LEU A 390 11.51 -4.95 23.79
N ASN A 391 11.63 -4.26 24.92
CA ASN A 391 12.00 -2.86 24.97
C ASN A 391 13.50 -2.71 24.69
N TRP A 392 13.88 -2.61 23.41
CA TRP A 392 15.27 -2.46 22.97
C TRP A 392 16.01 -1.28 23.63
N ARG A 393 15.31 -0.23 24.12
CA ARG A 393 15.96 0.90 24.81
C ARG A 393 16.52 0.52 26.19
N SER A 394 16.03 -0.56 26.82
CA SER A 394 16.46 -0.96 28.17
C SER A 394 17.71 -1.84 28.19
N PHE A 395 18.23 -2.26 27.03
CA PHE A 395 19.43 -3.11 26.91
C PHE A 395 20.32 -2.82 25.70
N SER A 396 20.04 -1.77 24.90
CA SER A 396 20.85 -1.40 23.73
C SER A 396 20.96 0.10 23.54
N VAL A 397 21.92 0.53 22.70
CA VAL A 397 22.09 1.95 22.32
C VAL A 397 21.89 2.08 20.81
N VAL A 398 20.85 2.78 20.36
CA VAL A 398 20.64 3.06 18.92
C VAL A 398 21.38 4.35 18.54
N VAL A 399 22.21 4.30 17.49
CA VAL A 399 22.99 5.44 17.00
C VAL A 399 22.79 5.58 15.50
N ALA A 400 22.35 6.75 15.04
CA ALA A 400 22.14 6.97 13.61
C ALA A 400 23.47 6.91 12.84
N THR A 401 23.44 6.47 11.59
CA THR A 401 24.67 6.36 10.75
C THR A 401 25.38 7.71 10.54
N LEU A 402 24.69 8.84 10.72
CA LEU A 402 25.27 10.18 10.65
C LEU A 402 26.06 10.55 11.91
N ASP A 403 25.73 9.95 13.06
CA ASP A 403 26.33 10.23 14.37
C ASP A 403 27.56 9.35 14.67
N ILE A 404 28.04 8.57 13.69
CA ILE A 404 29.31 7.84 13.77
C ILE A 404 30.47 8.73 14.28
N PRO A 405 30.65 9.99 13.84
CA PRO A 405 31.69 10.89 14.38
C PRO A 405 31.50 11.27 15.86
N LEU A 406 30.29 11.13 16.40
CA LEU A 406 29.94 11.41 17.79
C LEU A 406 29.94 10.16 18.68
N LEU A 407 30.16 8.96 18.12
CA LEU A 407 30.02 7.68 18.81
C LEU A 407 30.74 7.62 20.17
N LYS A 408 32.02 8.03 20.26
CA LYS A 408 32.73 8.09 21.55
C LYS A 408 32.07 9.03 22.57
N LYS A 409 31.56 10.19 22.12
CA LYS A 409 30.85 11.14 22.99
C LYS A 409 29.54 10.55 23.50
N ILE A 410 28.79 9.86 22.64
CA ILE A 410 27.53 9.19 23.01
C ILE A 410 27.79 8.09 24.04
N LEU A 411 28.74 7.19 23.77
CA LEU A 411 29.04 6.05 24.66
C LEU A 411 29.72 6.46 25.98
N LYS A 412 30.36 7.63 26.04
CA LYS A 412 30.89 8.23 27.29
C LYS A 412 29.89 9.14 28.03
N ALA A 413 28.75 9.47 27.43
CA ALA A 413 27.68 10.21 28.11
C ALA A 413 26.81 9.29 28.99
N ILE A 414 26.81 7.99 28.72
CA ILE A 414 26.15 6.96 29.54
C ILE A 414 26.97 6.80 30.84
N SER A 415 26.31 7.00 31.98
CA SER A 415 26.92 6.86 33.31
C SER A 415 27.28 5.39 33.63
N PRO A 416 28.16 5.14 34.62
CA PRO A 416 28.46 3.78 35.07
C PRO A 416 27.21 2.99 35.48
N ASP A 417 26.26 3.64 36.16
CA ASP A 417 25.06 3.00 36.69
C ASP A 417 24.05 2.68 35.58
N GLU A 418 23.83 3.59 34.63
CA GLU A 418 23.03 3.31 33.42
C GLU A 418 23.64 2.17 32.59
N TYR A 419 24.97 2.14 32.45
CA TYR A 419 25.67 1.03 31.79
C TYR A 419 25.46 -0.29 32.53
N LEU A 420 25.50 -0.30 33.87
CA LEU A 420 25.20 -1.50 34.66
C LEU A 420 23.74 -1.95 34.48
N VAL A 421 22.78 -1.04 34.38
CA VAL A 421 21.38 -1.40 34.07
C VAL A 421 21.26 -2.03 32.68
N LEU A 422 21.81 -1.37 31.65
CA LEU A 422 21.82 -1.87 30.26
C LEU A 422 22.46 -3.26 30.20
N GLN A 423 23.61 -3.46 30.84
CA GLN A 423 24.32 -4.75 30.83
C GLN A 423 23.56 -5.83 31.60
N ASN A 424 23.00 -5.52 32.78
CA ASN A 424 22.15 -6.45 33.52
C ASN A 424 20.90 -6.87 32.73
N ASN A 425 20.34 -5.97 31.92
CA ASN A 425 19.23 -6.29 31.03
C ASN A 425 19.65 -7.12 29.81
N VAL A 426 20.86 -6.91 29.26
CA VAL A 426 21.46 -7.84 28.27
C VAL A 426 21.52 -9.27 28.83
N MET A 427 21.94 -9.45 30.09
CA MET A 427 21.99 -10.79 30.72
C MET A 427 20.60 -11.45 30.77
N LYS A 428 19.53 -10.68 31.03
CA LYS A 428 18.14 -11.16 31.03
C LYS A 428 17.65 -11.51 29.62
N VAL A 429 18.01 -10.70 28.62
CA VAL A 429 17.56 -10.85 27.22
C VAL A 429 18.26 -12.00 26.50
N ARG A 430 19.53 -12.29 26.84
CA ARG A 430 20.40 -13.29 26.21
C ARG A 430 19.72 -14.63 25.87
N LYS A 431 18.82 -15.14 26.71
CA LYS A 431 18.09 -16.41 26.46
C LYS A 431 17.21 -16.39 25.20
N HIS A 432 16.63 -15.22 24.87
CA HIS A 432 15.76 -15.05 23.70
C HIS A 432 16.50 -15.14 22.36
N PHE A 433 17.84 -15.11 22.38
CA PHE A 433 18.71 -15.10 21.20
C PHE A 433 19.58 -16.37 21.08
N GLN A 434 19.09 -17.49 21.61
CA GLN A 434 19.75 -18.80 21.54
C GLN A 434 18.81 -19.83 20.89
N TRP A 435 19.37 -20.70 20.04
CA TRP A 435 18.67 -21.83 19.44
C TRP A 435 19.03 -23.12 20.17
N HIS A 436 18.03 -23.98 20.39
CA HIS A 436 18.22 -25.33 20.92
C HIS A 436 17.53 -26.32 19.97
N LEU A 437 18.05 -27.55 19.86
CA LEU A 437 17.41 -28.61 19.06
C LEU A 437 16.14 -29.16 19.72
N SER A 438 16.14 -29.18 21.06
CA SER A 438 14.94 -29.26 21.91
C SER A 438 14.68 -27.86 22.46
N PRO A 439 13.65 -27.13 21.98
CA PRO A 439 13.48 -25.72 22.30
C PRO A 439 13.06 -25.53 23.77
N VAL A 440 13.70 -24.58 24.46
CA VAL A 440 13.39 -24.26 25.86
C VAL A 440 12.53 -22.99 25.95
N ASP A 441 11.71 -22.87 26.99
CA ASP A 441 10.74 -21.78 27.07
C ASP A 441 11.39 -20.39 26.96
N TYR A 442 10.79 -19.54 26.13
CA TYR A 442 11.27 -18.20 25.75
C TYR A 442 12.59 -18.14 24.97
N ASP A 443 13.07 -19.24 24.37
CA ASP A 443 14.23 -19.22 23.47
C ASP A 443 13.92 -18.61 22.08
N ALA A 444 14.91 -18.59 21.18
CA ALA A 444 14.72 -18.01 19.85
C ALA A 444 13.65 -18.73 19.00
N PHE A 445 13.38 -20.02 19.24
CA PHE A 445 12.28 -20.71 18.57
C PHE A 445 10.93 -20.22 19.11
N TYR A 446 10.74 -20.27 20.42
CA TYR A 446 9.45 -19.88 21.01
C TYR A 446 9.13 -18.39 20.85
N MET A 447 10.14 -17.51 20.89
CA MET A 447 9.96 -16.08 20.61
C MET A 447 9.55 -15.83 19.14
N VAL A 448 10.09 -16.59 18.18
CA VAL A 448 9.69 -16.53 16.77
C VAL A 448 8.30 -17.14 16.54
N MET A 449 7.96 -18.22 17.23
CA MET A 449 6.59 -18.77 17.21
C MET A 449 5.58 -17.76 17.74
N TYR A 450 5.94 -16.95 18.74
CA TYR A 450 5.12 -15.86 19.26
C TYR A 450 4.93 -14.76 18.22
N GLU A 451 5.98 -14.32 17.52
CA GLU A 451 5.88 -13.35 16.43
C GLU A 451 4.92 -13.81 15.32
N LEU A 452 4.97 -15.09 14.93
CA LEU A 452 4.03 -15.70 13.98
C LEU A 452 2.60 -15.78 14.55
N TRP A 453 2.45 -16.10 15.83
CA TRP A 453 1.16 -16.14 16.52
C TRP A 453 0.51 -14.76 16.62
N LEU A 454 1.27 -13.68 16.85
CA LEU A 454 0.77 -12.30 16.76
C LEU A 454 0.18 -11.99 15.37
N ARG A 455 0.85 -12.46 14.31
CA ARG A 455 0.51 -12.19 12.91
C ARG A 455 -0.65 -13.06 12.38
N ARG A 456 -1.01 -14.16 13.07
CA ARG A 456 -2.17 -15.02 12.73
C ARG A 456 -3.50 -14.25 12.68
N SER A 457 -3.64 -13.22 13.52
CA SER A 457 -4.89 -12.45 13.66
C SER A 457 -5.13 -11.43 12.55
N SER A 458 -4.14 -11.14 11.69
CA SER A 458 -4.28 -10.20 10.59
C SER A 458 -5.29 -10.67 9.52
N PHE A 459 -5.53 -11.98 9.41
CA PHE A 459 -6.30 -12.55 8.29
C PHE A 459 -7.40 -13.55 8.66
N ARG A 460 -7.70 -13.78 9.95
CA ARG A 460 -8.63 -14.85 10.37
C ARG A 460 -10.05 -14.42 10.71
N VAL A 461 -10.97 -14.78 9.81
CA VAL A 461 -12.36 -15.12 10.14
C VAL A 461 -12.43 -16.65 10.36
N SER A 462 -13.06 -17.09 11.44
CA SER A 462 -13.14 -18.50 11.82
C SER A 462 -14.22 -19.28 11.04
N PHE A 463 -13.79 -20.10 10.08
CA PHE A 463 -14.67 -21.07 9.39
C PHE A 463 -14.69 -22.43 10.10
N ALA A 464 -15.68 -22.64 10.97
CA ALA A 464 -15.89 -23.92 11.65
C ALA A 464 -16.78 -24.86 10.83
N VAL A 465 -16.17 -25.67 9.95
CA VAL A 465 -16.91 -26.74 9.24
C VAL A 465 -17.21 -27.89 10.21
N ARG A 466 -18.41 -27.89 10.80
CA ARG A 466 -18.97 -29.10 11.44
C ARG A 466 -19.58 -30.01 10.38
N ALA A 467 -19.06 -31.23 10.30
CA ALA A 467 -19.77 -32.32 9.62
C ALA A 467 -20.84 -32.87 10.57
N SER A 468 -22.11 -32.77 10.18
CA SER A 468 -23.24 -33.38 10.86
C SER A 468 -24.16 -34.04 9.83
N GLY A 469 -23.93 -35.33 9.60
CA GLY A 469 -24.89 -36.16 8.88
C GLY A 469 -25.94 -36.67 9.86
N SER A 470 -27.18 -36.22 9.69
CA SER A 470 -28.37 -36.83 10.29
C SER A 470 -29.48 -36.78 9.25
N ALA A 471 -29.93 -37.94 8.79
CA ALA A 471 -31.16 -38.03 8.04
C ALA A 471 -32.34 -37.90 9.00
N ASP A 472 -33.34 -37.11 8.64
CA ASP A 472 -34.71 -37.39 9.09
C ASP A 472 -35.70 -37.02 7.96
N CYS A 473 -36.89 -37.61 7.99
CA CYS A 473 -37.80 -37.64 6.85
C CYS A 473 -39.26 -37.45 7.29
N SER A 474 -39.78 -36.23 7.10
CA SER A 474 -41.17 -35.89 7.42
C SER A 474 -41.94 -35.49 6.17
N ARG A 475 -43.09 -36.15 5.96
CA ARG A 475 -44.10 -35.81 4.94
C ARG A 475 -45.21 -34.99 5.58
N GLU A 476 -45.78 -34.06 4.82
CA GLU A 476 -47.22 -33.74 4.74
C GLU A 476 -47.38 -32.53 3.79
N VAL A 477 -48.45 -32.31 3.01
CA VAL A 477 -49.34 -33.10 2.14
C VAL A 477 -50.27 -32.03 1.50
N PHE A 478 -50.70 -32.22 0.24
CA PHE A 478 -51.45 -31.22 -0.55
C PHE A 478 -52.93 -31.08 -0.12
N PRO A 479 -53.58 -29.95 -0.48
CA PRO A 479 -54.52 -29.92 -1.62
C PRO A 479 -54.35 -28.67 -2.54
N THR A 480 -54.87 -28.56 -3.78
CA THR A 480 -55.62 -29.48 -4.67
C THR A 480 -55.61 -28.99 -6.15
N TRP A 481 -55.30 -29.89 -7.10
CA TRP A 481 -55.92 -30.10 -8.45
C TRP A 481 -55.93 -28.92 -9.49
N THR A 482 -56.00 -29.10 -10.82
CA THR A 482 -56.51 -30.22 -11.65
C THR A 482 -55.78 -30.37 -13.01
N MET A 483 -55.34 -31.60 -13.35
CA MET A 483 -55.21 -32.35 -14.65
C MET A 483 -55.01 -31.63 -16.02
N ILE A 484 -54.47 -32.22 -17.10
CA ILE A 484 -54.19 -33.63 -17.55
C ILE A 484 -53.02 -33.59 -18.60
N HIS A 485 -52.35 -34.60 -19.20
CA HIS A 485 -52.31 -36.09 -19.36
C HIS A 485 -50.79 -36.53 -19.23
N VAL A 486 -50.31 -37.76 -18.98
CA VAL A 486 -50.53 -39.17 -19.47
C VAL A 486 -49.81 -39.46 -20.82
N SER A 487 -48.96 -40.49 -20.99
CA SER A 487 -48.63 -41.74 -20.20
C SER A 487 -47.12 -42.10 -20.28
N CYS A 488 -46.46 -42.64 -19.24
CA CYS A 488 -46.19 -44.09 -18.92
C CYS A 488 -45.20 -44.82 -19.87
N SER A 489 -44.36 -45.78 -19.44
CA SER A 489 -44.55 -46.83 -18.40
C SER A 489 -43.28 -47.18 -17.56
N ILE A 490 -43.37 -48.22 -16.70
CA ILE A 490 -42.48 -48.58 -15.56
C ILE A 490 -42.16 -50.10 -15.53
N SER A 491 -40.98 -50.51 -15.03
CA SER A 491 -40.66 -51.81 -14.33
C SER A 491 -39.16 -51.85 -13.93
N ASP A 492 -38.71 -51.96 -12.67
CA ASP A 492 -38.67 -53.09 -11.68
C ASP A 492 -37.37 -53.95 -11.77
N VAL A 493 -36.60 -54.43 -10.74
CA VAL A 493 -36.67 -54.70 -9.25
C VAL A 493 -36.72 -56.22 -8.95
N GLU A 494 -35.84 -56.87 -8.14
CA GLU A 494 -34.58 -56.51 -7.42
C GLU A 494 -33.73 -57.78 -7.02
N TYR A 495 -32.68 -57.62 -6.19
CA TYR A 495 -31.99 -58.63 -5.31
C TYR A 495 -31.09 -59.76 -5.91
N PRO A 496 -30.21 -60.44 -5.10
CA PRO A 496 -29.65 -60.13 -3.75
C PRO A 496 -28.10 -60.37 -3.54
N ARG A 497 -27.61 -59.94 -2.34
CA ARG A 497 -26.60 -60.53 -1.38
C ARG A 497 -25.71 -61.75 -1.78
N ASP A 498 -24.49 -61.97 -1.26
CA ASP A 498 -23.76 -61.37 -0.11
C ASP A 498 -22.20 -61.63 -0.07
N MET A 499 -21.52 -61.06 0.94
CA MET A 499 -20.22 -61.47 1.57
C MET A 499 -18.84 -61.12 0.92
N LYS A 500 -17.76 -61.20 1.73
CA LYS A 500 -16.35 -60.78 1.47
C LYS A 500 -15.31 -61.87 1.84
N SER A 501 -14.28 -62.08 1.00
CA SER A 501 -12.85 -62.39 1.33
C SER A 501 -12.06 -62.21 0.00
N TYR A 502 -10.83 -61.67 -0.15
CA TYR A 502 -9.52 -61.79 0.53
C TYR A 502 -8.75 -63.10 0.27
N THR A 503 -7.53 -62.99 -0.32
CA THR A 503 -6.46 -64.01 -0.50
C THR A 503 -6.80 -65.26 -1.34
N ASP A 504 -5.88 -65.94 -2.06
CA ASP A 504 -4.51 -65.63 -2.53
C ASP A 504 -4.11 -66.53 -3.73
N GLY A 505 -2.89 -66.37 -4.25
CA GLY A 505 -1.96 -67.46 -4.63
C GLY A 505 -2.31 -68.59 -5.65
N ASP A 506 -1.54 -68.62 -6.74
CA ASP A 506 -0.76 -69.77 -7.27
C ASP A 506 -1.38 -71.13 -7.77
N GLN A 507 -1.06 -71.42 -9.06
CA GLN A 507 -0.35 -72.63 -9.58
C GLN A 507 -1.04 -73.93 -10.09
N TRP A 508 -0.56 -74.35 -11.29
CA TRP A 508 -0.59 -75.66 -12.01
C TRP A 508 -1.98 -76.33 -12.27
N GLU A 509 -2.21 -77.29 -13.19
CA GLU A 509 -1.33 -78.09 -14.08
C GLU A 509 -2.06 -78.56 -15.39
N THR A 510 -1.30 -78.92 -16.44
CA THR A 510 -1.52 -79.81 -17.62
C THR A 510 -2.91 -80.24 -18.21
N GLU A 511 -3.03 -80.09 -19.56
CA GLU A 511 -3.37 -81.13 -20.61
C GLU A 511 -4.80 -81.74 -20.72
N GLU A 512 -5.38 -82.16 -21.89
CA GLU A 512 -5.12 -82.01 -23.35
C GLU A 512 -6.43 -82.26 -24.20
N GLU A 513 -6.34 -82.40 -25.54
CA GLU A 513 -7.35 -82.82 -26.58
C GLU A 513 -8.58 -81.90 -26.85
N VAL A 514 -8.85 -81.28 -28.03
CA VAL A 514 -8.91 -81.68 -29.49
C VAL A 514 -10.15 -82.55 -29.80
N PRO A 515 -11.08 -82.22 -30.75
CA PRO A 515 -10.91 -81.80 -32.17
C PRO A 515 -11.58 -80.44 -32.55
N GLU A 516 -11.35 -79.76 -33.69
CA GLU A 516 -11.57 -80.07 -35.15
C GLU A 516 -13.06 -80.27 -35.57
N ALA A 517 -13.59 -79.79 -36.72
CA ALA A 517 -13.01 -79.07 -37.88
C ALA A 517 -14.06 -78.35 -38.81
N GLN A 518 -13.63 -77.25 -39.46
CA GLN A 518 -13.88 -76.78 -40.86
C GLN A 518 -15.29 -76.55 -41.49
N GLY A 519 -15.41 -75.50 -42.35
CA GLY A 519 -16.42 -75.36 -43.43
C GLY A 519 -16.84 -73.89 -43.80
N ASN A 520 -16.20 -73.11 -44.69
CA ASN A 520 -16.15 -73.11 -46.19
C ASN A 520 -17.49 -72.76 -46.92
N VAL A 521 -17.62 -71.81 -47.89
CA VAL A 521 -16.74 -70.79 -48.53
C VAL A 521 -17.59 -69.64 -49.18
N PHE A 522 -16.92 -68.62 -49.76
CA PHE A 522 -17.27 -67.83 -51.00
C PHE A 522 -17.99 -66.44 -50.88
N PRO A 523 -17.84 -65.52 -51.89
CA PRO A 523 -17.37 -64.14 -51.58
C PRO A 523 -18.13 -62.97 -52.27
N ASN A 524 -17.80 -61.71 -51.91
CA ASN A 524 -17.30 -60.71 -52.88
C ASN A 524 -16.84 -59.37 -52.27
N MET A 525 -16.15 -58.55 -53.08
CA MET A 525 -15.63 -57.22 -52.72
C MET A 525 -16.64 -56.07 -52.97
N VAL A 526 -16.57 -55.02 -52.13
CA VAL A 526 -16.31 -53.60 -52.48
C VAL A 526 -16.90 -52.68 -51.41
N PHE A 527 -16.05 -51.93 -50.69
CA PHE A 527 -16.47 -50.86 -49.77
C PHE A 527 -15.78 -49.53 -50.14
N LYS A 528 -16.49 -48.63 -50.82
CA LYS A 528 -16.00 -47.28 -51.16
C LYS A 528 -17.09 -46.20 -51.07
N SER A 529 -17.55 -45.85 -49.86
CA SER A 529 -18.04 -44.48 -49.54
C SER A 529 -18.39 -44.26 -48.04
N LYS A 530 -17.52 -44.62 -47.09
CA LYS A 530 -17.72 -44.27 -45.66
C LYS A 530 -16.62 -43.40 -45.06
N ILE A 531 -15.34 -43.63 -45.39
CA ILE A 531 -14.20 -42.87 -44.83
C ILE A 531 -14.29 -41.36 -45.11
N LYS A 532 -14.77 -40.93 -46.30
CA LYS A 532 -14.96 -39.49 -46.60
C LYS A 532 -16.02 -38.83 -45.73
N TRP A 533 -17.12 -39.55 -45.43
CA TRP A 533 -18.16 -39.05 -44.52
C TRP A 533 -17.69 -39.02 -43.07
N ILE A 534 -16.91 -40.00 -42.63
CA ILE A 534 -16.28 -40.00 -41.30
C ILE A 534 -15.31 -38.82 -41.16
N ALA A 535 -14.45 -38.58 -42.15
CA ALA A 535 -13.53 -37.44 -42.13
C ALA A 535 -14.27 -36.09 -42.10
N LEU A 536 -15.32 -35.93 -42.91
CA LEU A 536 -16.16 -34.72 -42.90
C LEU A 536 -16.87 -34.55 -41.55
N PHE A 537 -17.43 -35.63 -40.99
CA PHE A 537 -18.11 -35.62 -39.69
C PHE A 537 -17.15 -35.24 -38.56
N VAL A 538 -15.94 -35.81 -38.51
CA VAL A 538 -14.91 -35.46 -37.52
C VAL A 538 -14.47 -34.00 -37.67
N LEU A 539 -14.33 -33.48 -38.89
CA LEU A 539 -13.93 -32.08 -39.12
C LEU A 539 -15.04 -31.11 -38.70
N VAL A 540 -16.31 -31.41 -39.03
CA VAL A 540 -17.48 -30.64 -38.57
C VAL A 540 -17.63 -30.72 -37.06
N LEU A 541 -17.45 -31.90 -36.45
CA LEU A 541 -17.51 -32.08 -35.00
C LEU A 541 -16.39 -31.29 -34.30
N SER A 542 -15.17 -31.33 -34.84
CA SER A 542 -14.03 -30.58 -34.32
C SER A 542 -14.20 -29.06 -34.45
N PHE A 543 -14.80 -28.58 -35.55
CA PHE A 543 -15.15 -27.17 -35.72
C PHE A 543 -16.31 -26.75 -34.80
N ALA A 544 -17.30 -27.63 -34.57
CA ALA A 544 -18.38 -27.40 -33.62
C ALA A 544 -17.89 -27.40 -32.16
N THR A 545 -16.95 -28.28 -31.79
CA THR A 545 -16.29 -28.22 -30.48
C THR A 545 -15.41 -26.97 -30.35
N LEU A 546 -14.70 -26.56 -31.41
CA LEU A 546 -13.92 -25.33 -31.39
C LEU A 546 -14.82 -24.10 -31.23
N LEU A 547 -15.94 -24.02 -31.95
CA LEU A 547 -16.96 -22.98 -31.75
C LEU A 547 -17.58 -23.03 -30.36
N ARG A 548 -17.84 -24.22 -29.82
CA ARG A 548 -18.36 -24.38 -28.44
C ARG A 548 -17.32 -23.98 -27.40
N HIS A 549 -16.04 -24.30 -27.58
CA HIS A 549 -14.95 -23.85 -26.71
C HIS A 549 -14.66 -22.36 -26.85
N LEU A 550 -14.79 -21.76 -28.04
CA LEU A 550 -14.68 -20.31 -28.24
C LEU A 550 -15.90 -19.57 -27.66
N SER A 551 -17.10 -20.14 -27.75
CA SER A 551 -18.30 -19.58 -27.11
C SER A 551 -18.24 -19.72 -25.60
N ILE A 552 -17.81 -20.87 -25.07
CA ILE A 552 -17.56 -21.07 -23.63
C ILE A 552 -16.45 -20.12 -23.16
N ALA A 553 -15.33 -19.99 -23.88
CA ALA A 553 -14.29 -19.01 -23.54
C ALA A 553 -14.79 -17.56 -23.60
N ARG A 554 -15.84 -17.26 -24.37
CA ARG A 554 -16.47 -15.93 -24.49
C ARG A 554 -17.60 -15.68 -23.49
N SER A 555 -18.13 -16.73 -22.86
CA SER A 555 -19.13 -16.66 -21.77
C SER A 555 -18.47 -16.79 -20.38
N SER A 556 -17.56 -17.75 -20.22
CA SER A 556 -16.81 -18.04 -18.98
C SER A 556 -15.63 -17.09 -18.73
N THR A 557 -15.42 -16.09 -19.59
CA THR A 557 -14.61 -14.88 -19.26
C THR A 557 -15.47 -13.70 -18.77
N VAL A 558 -16.79 -13.91 -18.62
CA VAL A 558 -17.75 -12.91 -18.12
C VAL A 558 -18.43 -13.40 -16.84
N ASP A 559 -18.86 -14.67 -16.77
CA ASP A 559 -19.59 -15.22 -15.62
C ASP A 559 -18.93 -16.47 -15.01
N LEU A 560 -18.03 -16.30 -14.03
CA LEU A 560 -17.66 -17.37 -13.08
C LEU A 560 -16.97 -16.91 -11.77
N VAL A 561 -17.59 -16.03 -10.96
CA VAL A 561 -17.70 -16.20 -9.48
C VAL A 561 -18.91 -15.37 -8.99
N GLN A 562 -20.12 -15.91 -9.05
CA GLN A 562 -21.24 -15.40 -8.25
C GLN A 562 -22.23 -16.53 -7.93
N TYR A 563 -22.87 -16.45 -6.76
CA TYR A 563 -23.85 -17.38 -6.18
C TYR A 563 -23.37 -18.80 -5.82
N SER A 564 -23.23 -19.03 -4.51
CA SER A 564 -24.20 -19.86 -3.75
C SER A 564 -23.95 -19.78 -2.23
N ALA A 565 -24.59 -18.82 -1.55
CA ALA A 565 -24.55 -18.68 -0.08
C ALA A 565 -25.76 -17.86 0.45
N GLN A 566 -26.98 -18.23 0.04
CA GLN A 566 -28.22 -17.59 0.48
C GLN A 566 -29.23 -18.67 0.87
N ALA A 567 -29.96 -18.45 1.97
CA ALA A 567 -30.55 -19.47 2.86
C ALA A 567 -29.48 -20.27 3.64
N GLY A 568 -29.64 -20.36 4.97
CA GLY A 568 -28.67 -21.00 5.88
C GLY A 568 -28.25 -20.21 7.13
N PHE A 569 -29.01 -19.16 7.52
CA PHE A 569 -28.76 -18.41 8.75
C PHE A 569 -30.04 -18.23 9.58
N ARG A 570 -30.12 -18.93 10.72
CA ARG A 570 -30.80 -18.43 11.91
C ARG A 570 -30.26 -19.08 13.19
N ASP A 571 -30.07 -18.20 14.17
CA ASP A 571 -29.94 -18.42 15.62
C ASP A 571 -28.69 -19.14 16.17
N ASP A 572 -28.43 -18.86 17.46
CA ASP A 572 -27.34 -19.32 18.37
C ASP A 572 -25.88 -19.17 17.90
N PHE A 573 -25.00 -18.35 18.50
CA PHE A 573 -25.07 -17.41 19.64
C PHE A 573 -23.96 -16.35 19.46
N SER A 574 -24.00 -15.14 20.03
CA SER A 574 -25.06 -14.38 20.72
C SER A 574 -24.94 -12.88 20.35
N SER A 575 -25.93 -12.05 20.69
CA SER A 575 -26.25 -10.88 19.84
C SER A 575 -26.24 -9.48 20.48
N THR A 576 -26.27 -9.33 21.81
CA THR A 576 -26.77 -8.09 22.44
C THR A 576 -25.84 -6.86 22.32
N SER A 577 -24.52 -7.01 22.54
CA SER A 577 -23.58 -5.86 22.54
C SER A 577 -23.08 -5.51 21.14
N GLN A 578 -22.78 -6.51 20.31
CA GLN A 578 -22.20 -6.32 18.97
C GLN A 578 -23.24 -5.78 17.97
N SER A 579 -24.51 -6.18 18.09
CA SER A 579 -25.65 -5.56 17.38
C SER A 579 -25.76 -4.05 17.66
N ARG A 580 -25.72 -3.65 18.95
CA ARG A 580 -25.76 -2.24 19.36
C ARG A 580 -24.54 -1.44 18.88
N ARG A 581 -23.32 -2.01 18.88
CA ARG A 581 -22.12 -1.36 18.32
C ARG A 581 -22.18 -1.22 16.79
N ASN A 582 -22.57 -2.27 16.07
CA ASN A 582 -22.67 -2.25 14.60
C ASN A 582 -23.71 -1.23 14.12
N LYS A 583 -24.86 -1.11 14.80
CA LYS A 583 -25.87 -0.06 14.52
C LYS A 583 -25.36 1.37 14.77
N LYS A 584 -24.32 1.58 15.61
CA LYS A 584 -23.73 2.90 15.85
C LYS A 584 -22.66 3.27 14.80
N LEU A 585 -21.89 2.31 14.30
CA LEU A 585 -20.83 2.54 13.30
C LEU A 585 -21.36 3.06 11.96
N TRP A 586 -22.50 2.51 11.51
CA TRP A 586 -23.10 2.81 10.21
C TRP A 586 -24.43 3.57 10.33
N GLY A 587 -24.78 4.02 11.53
CA GLY A 587 -26.06 4.65 11.84
C GLY A 587 -26.11 6.14 11.50
N ALA A 588 -27.25 6.61 10.99
CA ALA A 588 -27.44 8.02 10.64
C ALA A 588 -27.27 8.96 11.84
N VAL A 589 -26.49 10.03 11.66
CA VAL A 589 -26.18 11.06 12.67
C VAL A 589 -27.47 11.82 13.04
N LYS A 590 -28.02 11.53 14.23
CA LYS A 590 -29.37 11.98 14.63
C LYS A 590 -29.64 13.50 14.50
N PRO A 591 -28.78 14.42 15.00
CA PRO A 591 -29.04 15.86 14.90
C PRO A 591 -29.24 16.36 13.47
N LEU A 592 -28.53 15.75 12.52
CA LEU A 592 -28.48 16.19 11.12
C LEU A 592 -29.68 15.68 10.28
N ARG A 593 -30.58 14.87 10.85
CA ARG A 593 -31.82 14.39 10.20
C ARG A 593 -32.79 15.54 9.85
N SER A 594 -32.65 16.70 10.48
CA SER A 594 -33.46 17.90 10.21
C SER A 594 -33.03 18.65 8.93
N LEU A 595 -31.78 18.52 8.51
CA LEU A 595 -31.23 19.22 7.34
C LEU A 595 -31.69 18.56 6.03
N GLN A 596 -32.05 19.39 5.05
CA GLN A 596 -32.39 18.97 3.67
C GLN A 596 -31.70 19.85 2.64
N SER A 597 -31.49 19.32 1.43
CA SER A 597 -30.92 20.04 0.29
C SER A 597 -31.84 21.17 -0.19
N PHE A 598 -31.42 22.44 -0.10
CA PHE A 598 -32.21 23.56 -0.59
C PHE A 598 -31.35 24.73 -1.10
N ALA A 599 -31.18 24.79 -2.41
CA ALA A 599 -30.36 25.78 -3.12
C ALA A 599 -31.18 26.86 -3.86
N ASN A 600 -32.52 26.84 -3.76
CA ASN A 600 -33.39 27.76 -4.49
C ASN A 600 -33.33 29.19 -3.90
N PRO A 601 -33.65 30.23 -4.69
CA PRO A 601 -33.65 31.60 -4.18
C PRO A 601 -34.60 31.82 -3.00
N ARG A 602 -34.19 32.66 -2.04
CA ARG A 602 -34.98 33.01 -0.84
C ARG A 602 -35.51 34.45 -0.87
N THR A 603 -35.05 35.26 -1.82
CA THR A 603 -35.53 36.64 -2.07
C THR A 603 -35.88 36.81 -3.55
N SER A 604 -36.38 38.00 -3.94
CA SER A 604 -36.69 38.30 -5.34
C SER A 604 -35.43 38.21 -6.21
N TYR A 605 -35.40 37.20 -7.09
CA TYR A 605 -34.29 36.89 -7.96
C TYR A 605 -34.78 36.90 -9.42
N PRO A 606 -34.78 38.06 -10.11
CA PRO A 606 -35.32 38.19 -11.46
C PRO A 606 -34.45 37.46 -12.48
N ALA A 607 -35.06 36.95 -13.55
CA ALA A 607 -34.39 36.23 -14.63
C ALA A 607 -33.27 37.05 -15.32
N PRO A 608 -32.39 36.43 -16.14
CA PRO A 608 -31.36 37.15 -16.89
C PRO A 608 -31.95 38.18 -17.87
N ASN A 609 -31.37 39.38 -17.92
CA ASN A 609 -31.80 40.41 -18.86
C ASN A 609 -31.39 40.04 -20.29
N GLU A 610 -32.31 40.12 -21.25
CA GLU A 610 -32.01 39.97 -22.69
C GLU A 610 -30.84 40.85 -23.14
N ARG A 611 -30.76 42.07 -22.58
CA ARG A 611 -29.62 42.98 -22.73
C ARG A 611 -28.55 42.69 -21.68
N ASN A 612 -27.58 41.87 -22.06
CA ASN A 612 -26.36 41.60 -21.31
C ASN A 612 -25.21 42.59 -21.67
N ASN A 613 -24.16 42.62 -20.86
CA ASN A 613 -23.00 43.52 -21.04
C ASN A 613 -21.99 43.05 -22.11
N GLY A 614 -22.04 41.78 -22.51
CA GLY A 614 -21.08 41.12 -23.39
C GLY A 614 -20.86 39.64 -23.02
N PHE A 615 -19.88 39.01 -23.67
CA PHE A 615 -19.50 37.61 -23.47
C PHE A 615 -18.26 37.45 -22.57
N ILE A 616 -18.26 36.42 -21.73
CA ILE A 616 -17.08 35.95 -20.99
C ILE A 616 -16.71 34.56 -21.50
N TYR A 617 -15.47 34.38 -21.94
CA TYR A 617 -14.90 33.04 -22.15
C TYR A 617 -13.83 32.76 -21.09
N ALA A 618 -13.75 31.52 -20.61
CA ALA A 618 -12.79 31.15 -19.58
C ALA A 618 -11.93 29.96 -19.99
N LYS A 619 -10.67 29.98 -19.54
CA LYS A 619 -9.73 28.87 -19.55
C LYS A 619 -9.46 28.45 -18.10
N ILE A 620 -9.76 27.21 -17.77
CA ILE A 620 -9.65 26.69 -16.39
C ILE A 620 -8.53 25.64 -16.34
N PHE A 621 -7.62 25.78 -15.38
CA PHE A 621 -6.49 24.88 -15.15
C PHE A 621 -6.54 24.29 -13.73
N GLY A 622 -6.13 23.02 -13.60
CA GLY A 622 -5.95 22.32 -12.33
C GLY A 622 -6.52 20.90 -12.32
N GLY A 623 -6.35 20.19 -11.20
CA GLY A 623 -7.03 18.91 -10.97
C GLY A 623 -8.53 19.06 -10.74
N PHE A 624 -9.24 17.93 -10.68
CA PHE A 624 -10.70 17.82 -10.56
C PHE A 624 -11.34 18.83 -9.59
N ALA A 625 -10.84 18.91 -8.35
CA ALA A 625 -11.41 19.80 -7.33
C ALA A 625 -11.25 21.29 -7.66
N LYS A 626 -10.12 21.67 -8.25
CA LYS A 626 -9.82 23.05 -8.66
C LYS A 626 -10.74 23.47 -9.80
N ILE A 627 -10.93 22.60 -10.80
CA ILE A 627 -11.87 22.80 -11.92
C ILE A 627 -13.30 22.97 -11.40
N ARG A 628 -13.80 22.06 -10.56
CA ARG A 628 -15.18 22.09 -10.02
C ARG A 628 -15.45 23.40 -9.27
N SER A 629 -14.52 23.84 -8.43
CA SER A 629 -14.65 25.12 -7.71
C SER A 629 -14.57 26.35 -8.63
N SER A 630 -13.66 26.38 -9.61
CA SER A 630 -13.55 27.52 -10.53
C SER A 630 -14.77 27.68 -11.44
N ILE A 631 -15.46 26.61 -11.83
CA ILE A 631 -16.70 26.73 -12.63
C ILE A 631 -17.84 27.33 -11.79
N CYS A 632 -17.97 26.93 -10.52
CA CYS A 632 -18.97 27.49 -9.60
C CYS A 632 -18.81 29.01 -9.44
N ASP A 633 -17.58 29.46 -9.24
CA ASP A 633 -17.27 30.89 -9.11
C ASP A 633 -17.44 31.65 -10.43
N LEU A 634 -17.04 31.06 -11.56
CA LEU A 634 -17.15 31.66 -12.90
C LEU A 634 -18.60 31.95 -13.30
N VAL A 635 -19.53 31.02 -13.03
CA VAL A 635 -20.96 31.24 -13.27
C VAL A 635 -21.45 32.44 -12.46
N THR A 636 -21.15 32.46 -11.17
CA THR A 636 -21.55 33.55 -10.26
C THR A 636 -20.93 34.90 -10.65
N VAL A 637 -19.66 34.93 -11.06
CA VAL A 637 -18.99 36.13 -11.60
C VAL A 637 -19.66 36.61 -12.89
N SER A 638 -20.04 35.70 -13.79
CA SER A 638 -20.68 36.05 -15.06
C SER A 638 -22.08 36.63 -14.85
N ARG A 639 -22.83 36.09 -13.87
CA ARG A 639 -24.12 36.63 -13.41
C ARG A 639 -23.97 37.97 -12.70
N LEU A 640 -22.97 38.14 -11.83
CA LEU A 640 -22.62 39.41 -11.16
C LEU A 640 -22.32 40.53 -12.18
N LEU A 641 -21.70 40.17 -13.30
CA LEU A 641 -21.38 41.09 -14.39
C LEU A 641 -22.52 41.28 -15.41
N ASN A 642 -23.69 40.63 -15.22
CA ASN A 642 -24.78 40.52 -16.20
C ASN A 642 -24.24 40.24 -17.62
N ALA A 643 -23.48 39.14 -17.75
CA ALA A 643 -22.75 38.75 -18.93
C ALA A 643 -23.17 37.35 -19.42
N THR A 644 -23.08 37.12 -20.72
CA THR A 644 -23.29 35.79 -21.31
C THR A 644 -22.04 34.94 -21.08
N LEU A 645 -22.18 33.78 -20.44
CA LEU A 645 -21.07 32.85 -20.25
C LEU A 645 -20.91 31.97 -21.50
N VAL A 646 -19.69 31.89 -22.03
CA VAL A 646 -19.32 30.85 -23.01
C VAL A 646 -18.87 29.62 -22.22
N VAL A 647 -19.33 28.42 -22.61
CA VAL A 647 -18.96 27.14 -21.97
C VAL A 647 -17.43 27.06 -21.78
N PRO A 648 -16.93 26.85 -20.54
CA PRO A 648 -15.52 27.05 -20.21
C PRO A 648 -14.60 25.95 -20.74
N GLU A 649 -13.39 26.34 -21.14
CA GLU A 649 -12.36 25.45 -21.66
C GLU A 649 -11.48 24.91 -20.51
N ILE A 650 -11.75 23.69 -20.05
CA ILE A 650 -10.84 22.90 -19.21
C ILE A 650 -9.53 22.67 -20.00
N GLN A 651 -8.39 23.09 -19.46
CA GLN A 651 -7.14 23.12 -20.23
C GLN A 651 -6.41 21.77 -20.22
N GLU A 652 -6.59 20.98 -19.16
CA GLU A 652 -6.14 19.60 -19.03
C GLU A 652 -6.77 18.69 -20.11
N THR A 653 -7.95 19.05 -20.64
CA THR A 653 -8.62 18.31 -21.73
C THR A 653 -8.41 18.94 -23.12
N THR A 654 -7.68 20.06 -23.24
CA THR A 654 -7.32 20.65 -24.54
C THR A 654 -5.83 20.60 -24.86
N ARG A 655 -4.96 20.51 -23.85
CA ARG A 655 -3.51 20.37 -24.01
C ARG A 655 -3.03 18.93 -24.19
N SER A 656 -3.91 17.96 -23.96
CA SER A 656 -3.57 16.54 -23.88
C SER A 656 -3.56 15.86 -25.25
N LYS A 657 -2.46 15.16 -25.55
CA LYS A 657 -2.19 14.64 -26.90
C LYS A 657 -2.88 13.30 -27.15
N GLY A 658 -3.84 13.29 -28.06
CA GLY A 658 -4.51 12.09 -28.57
C GLY A 658 -5.45 11.39 -27.58
N ILE A 659 -5.92 12.10 -26.55
CA ILE A 659 -7.19 11.74 -25.90
C ILE A 659 -8.32 11.71 -26.94
N SER A 660 -9.47 11.12 -26.63
CA SER A 660 -10.55 11.00 -27.61
C SER A 660 -11.10 12.34 -28.09
N ASP A 661 -11.16 12.51 -29.41
CA ASP A 661 -11.75 13.64 -30.13
C ASP A 661 -13.29 13.62 -30.14
N LYS A 662 -13.91 12.50 -29.76
CA LYS A 662 -15.36 12.35 -29.52
C LYS A 662 -15.90 13.44 -28.57
N PHE A 663 -15.09 13.91 -27.62
CA PHE A 663 -15.52 14.82 -26.56
C PHE A 663 -14.81 16.18 -26.67
N LYS A 664 -15.57 17.28 -26.54
CA LYS A 664 -14.97 18.61 -26.38
C LYS A 664 -14.47 18.80 -24.96
N SER A 665 -13.64 19.83 -24.77
CA SER A 665 -13.03 20.20 -23.48
C SER A 665 -13.92 20.05 -22.23
N PHE A 666 -15.14 20.60 -22.24
CA PHE A 666 -16.09 20.53 -21.13
C PHE A 666 -16.82 19.19 -21.07
N SER A 667 -17.31 18.72 -22.23
CA SER A 667 -18.05 17.46 -22.40
C SER A 667 -17.19 16.20 -22.17
N TYR A 668 -15.87 16.34 -22.06
CA TYR A 668 -14.97 15.28 -21.60
C TYR A 668 -15.25 14.87 -20.13
N LEU A 669 -15.82 15.77 -19.32
CA LEU A 669 -16.11 15.52 -17.89
C LEU A 669 -17.59 15.73 -17.52
N TYR A 670 -18.21 16.82 -17.99
CA TYR A 670 -19.56 17.25 -17.58
C TYR A 670 -20.59 17.10 -18.71
N ASN A 671 -21.88 17.05 -18.36
CA ASN A 671 -22.95 17.07 -19.35
C ASN A 671 -23.21 18.52 -19.82
N GLU A 672 -22.71 18.86 -21.02
CA GLU A 672 -22.77 20.21 -21.62
C GLU A 672 -24.22 20.72 -21.78
N GLU A 673 -25.16 19.85 -22.17
CA GLU A 673 -26.58 20.19 -22.36
C GLU A 673 -27.27 20.44 -21.00
N HIS A 674 -27.05 19.53 -20.05
CA HIS A 674 -27.61 19.63 -18.70
C HIS A 674 -27.12 20.90 -17.98
N PHE A 675 -25.83 21.21 -18.07
CA PHE A 675 -25.24 22.41 -17.46
C PHE A 675 -25.87 23.71 -17.98
N ILE A 676 -26.21 23.78 -19.27
CA ILE A 676 -26.91 24.93 -19.86
C ILE A 676 -28.38 24.95 -19.40
N ALA A 677 -29.08 23.82 -19.47
CA ALA A 677 -30.48 23.72 -19.09
C ALA A 677 -30.72 24.10 -17.62
N SER A 678 -29.97 23.52 -16.68
CA SER A 678 -30.10 23.77 -15.23
C SER A 678 -29.81 25.20 -14.78
N LEU A 679 -29.23 26.03 -15.64
CA LEU A 679 -28.85 27.41 -15.33
C LEU A 679 -29.57 28.45 -16.20
N THR A 680 -30.57 28.05 -16.99
CA THR A 680 -31.28 28.95 -17.93
C THR A 680 -31.96 30.13 -17.21
N ASP A 681 -32.57 29.88 -16.05
CA ASP A 681 -33.19 30.93 -15.21
C ASP A 681 -32.17 31.74 -14.37
N ASP A 682 -30.91 31.30 -14.35
CA ASP A 682 -29.82 31.92 -13.58
C ASP A 682 -28.91 32.79 -14.45
N ILE A 683 -28.58 32.35 -15.67
CA ILE A 683 -27.63 33.00 -16.58
C ILE A 683 -27.78 32.49 -18.02
N THR A 684 -27.62 33.39 -19.00
CA THR A 684 -27.48 32.99 -20.41
C THR A 684 -26.12 32.32 -20.65
N ILE A 685 -26.13 31.04 -21.05
CA ILE A 685 -24.92 30.27 -21.39
C ILE A 685 -24.94 29.89 -22.89
N VAL A 686 -23.81 30.03 -23.58
CA VAL A 686 -23.66 29.67 -25.02
C VAL A 686 -22.48 28.73 -25.25
N LYS A 687 -22.64 27.79 -26.20
CA LYS A 687 -21.63 26.76 -26.50
C LYS A 687 -20.37 27.31 -27.20
N SER A 688 -20.47 28.46 -27.87
CA SER A 688 -19.32 29.17 -28.46
C SER A 688 -19.65 30.65 -28.69
N LEU A 689 -18.61 31.48 -28.83
CA LEU A 689 -18.75 32.84 -29.34
C LEU A 689 -19.34 32.85 -30.77
N PRO A 690 -20.12 33.88 -31.14
CA PRO A 690 -20.49 34.18 -32.53
C PRO A 690 -19.27 34.24 -33.47
N ASP A 691 -19.42 33.80 -34.73
CA ASP A 691 -18.27 33.51 -35.60
C ASP A 691 -17.40 34.73 -35.95
N ASN A 692 -17.95 35.96 -35.97
CA ASN A 692 -17.17 37.19 -36.09
C ASN A 692 -16.23 37.38 -34.89
N LEU A 693 -16.76 37.33 -33.67
CA LEU A 693 -15.99 37.44 -32.43
C LEU A 693 -15.02 36.27 -32.25
N LYS A 694 -15.38 35.08 -32.74
CA LYS A 694 -14.53 33.87 -32.76
C LYS A 694 -13.31 34.02 -33.67
N ALA A 695 -13.42 34.76 -34.78
CA ALA A 695 -12.29 35.12 -35.64
C ALA A 695 -11.37 36.17 -34.98
N GLU A 696 -11.94 37.17 -34.30
CA GLU A 696 -11.20 38.18 -33.53
C GLU A 696 -10.46 37.57 -32.33
N ARG A 697 -11.08 36.62 -31.62
CA ARG A 697 -10.44 35.84 -30.53
C ARG A 697 -9.20 35.09 -31.03
N LYS A 698 -9.23 34.52 -32.24
CA LYS A 698 -8.06 33.85 -32.86
C LYS A 698 -6.91 34.82 -33.19
N ARG A 699 -7.18 36.12 -33.28
CA ARG A 699 -6.17 37.19 -33.46
C ARG A 699 -5.74 37.83 -32.13
N SER A 700 -6.12 37.24 -30.99
CA SER A 700 -5.85 37.76 -29.63
C SER A 700 -6.38 39.19 -29.38
N ALA A 701 -7.44 39.60 -30.08
CA ALA A 701 -7.93 40.98 -30.07
C ALA A 701 -8.65 41.41 -28.76
N PHE A 702 -8.92 40.48 -27.84
CA PHE A 702 -9.72 40.73 -26.63
C PHE A 702 -8.87 40.73 -25.34
N PRO A 703 -9.14 41.65 -24.40
CA PRO A 703 -8.42 41.68 -23.13
C PRO A 703 -8.68 40.42 -22.32
N THR A 704 -7.60 39.84 -21.78
CA THR A 704 -7.64 38.65 -20.94
C THR A 704 -7.13 38.99 -19.55
N PHE A 705 -7.85 38.54 -18.52
CA PHE A 705 -7.51 38.74 -17.11
C PHE A 705 -7.10 37.42 -16.47
N LYS A 706 -6.23 37.49 -15.45
CA LYS A 706 -5.95 36.38 -14.53
C LYS A 706 -6.36 36.80 -13.11
N PRO A 707 -7.59 36.53 -12.67
CA PRO A 707 -8.00 36.80 -11.29
C PRO A 707 -7.13 36.02 -10.29
N LYS A 708 -7.01 36.54 -9.06
CA LYS A 708 -6.48 35.74 -7.94
C LYS A 708 -7.53 34.73 -7.48
N ASN A 709 -7.07 33.62 -6.87
CA ASN A 709 -7.94 32.85 -5.98
C ASN A 709 -8.53 33.82 -4.91
N ALA A 710 -9.80 33.63 -4.58
CA ALA A 710 -10.59 34.49 -3.69
C ALA A 710 -10.69 35.99 -4.08
N ALA A 711 -10.62 36.37 -5.36
CA ALA A 711 -10.82 37.77 -5.79
C ALA A 711 -12.21 38.33 -5.43
N SER A 712 -12.29 39.60 -5.04
CA SER A 712 -13.53 40.21 -4.54
C SER A 712 -14.51 40.65 -5.66
N PRO A 713 -15.83 40.81 -5.37
CA PRO A 713 -16.79 41.42 -6.29
C PRO A 713 -16.32 42.79 -6.80
N ASP A 714 -15.66 43.56 -5.94
CA ASP A 714 -15.10 44.88 -6.24
C ASP A 714 -14.07 44.86 -7.38
N PHE A 715 -13.19 43.85 -7.43
CA PHE A 715 -12.26 43.66 -8.54
C PHE A 715 -13.02 43.47 -9.87
N TYR A 716 -14.07 42.65 -9.87
CA TYR A 716 -14.89 42.43 -11.06
C TYR A 716 -15.64 43.70 -11.51
N PHE A 717 -16.22 44.47 -10.57
CA PHE A 717 -16.89 45.72 -10.90
C PHE A 717 -15.95 46.84 -11.37
N LYS A 718 -14.76 46.97 -10.75
CA LYS A 718 -13.84 48.08 -11.01
C LYS A 718 -12.90 47.82 -12.18
N GLU A 719 -12.41 46.59 -12.34
CA GLU A 719 -11.41 46.26 -13.38
C GLU A 719 -11.96 45.53 -14.60
N VAL A 720 -12.95 44.64 -14.41
CA VAL A 720 -13.44 43.74 -15.47
C VAL A 720 -14.65 44.34 -16.20
N LEU A 721 -15.68 44.77 -15.47
CA LEU A 721 -16.93 45.30 -16.05
C LEU A 721 -16.73 46.47 -17.03
N PRO A 722 -15.83 47.46 -16.80
CA PRO A 722 -15.65 48.56 -17.76
C PRO A 722 -15.03 48.07 -19.07
N LYS A 723 -14.09 47.11 -19.00
CA LYS A 723 -13.46 46.53 -20.20
C LYS A 723 -14.43 45.62 -20.95
N LEU A 724 -15.29 44.88 -20.25
CA LEU A 724 -16.37 44.08 -20.85
C LEU A 724 -17.40 44.97 -21.57
N LYS A 725 -17.90 46.02 -20.93
CA LYS A 725 -18.86 46.96 -21.55
C LYS A 725 -18.33 47.60 -22.82
N LYS A 726 -17.02 47.93 -22.86
CA LYS A 726 -16.31 48.51 -24.01
C LYS A 726 -16.00 47.49 -25.11
N GLY A 727 -15.38 46.37 -24.76
CA GLY A 727 -14.85 45.39 -25.72
C GLY A 727 -15.82 44.28 -26.14
N LYS A 728 -16.97 44.16 -25.48
CA LYS A 728 -18.01 43.12 -25.66
C LYS A 728 -17.60 41.66 -25.46
N VAL A 729 -16.31 41.35 -25.44
CA VAL A 729 -15.76 40.04 -25.09
C VAL A 729 -14.56 40.23 -24.16
N ILE A 730 -14.49 39.44 -23.09
CA ILE A 730 -13.29 39.33 -22.24
C ILE A 730 -12.92 37.88 -22.00
N GLY A 731 -11.62 37.62 -21.86
CA GLY A 731 -11.08 36.32 -21.45
C GLY A 731 -10.78 36.28 -19.95
N LEU A 732 -11.09 35.16 -19.29
CA LEU A 732 -10.59 34.83 -17.95
C LEU A 732 -9.65 33.62 -18.03
N ILE A 733 -8.48 33.72 -17.40
CA ILE A 733 -7.58 32.60 -17.13
C ILE A 733 -7.71 32.30 -15.64
N LEU A 734 -8.32 31.16 -15.31
CA LEU A 734 -8.46 30.67 -13.95
C LEU A 734 -7.44 29.54 -13.75
N THR A 735 -6.38 29.83 -13.00
CA THR A 735 -5.51 28.79 -12.45
C THR A 735 -5.85 28.59 -10.98
N ASP A 736 -5.37 27.49 -10.41
CA ASP A 736 -5.21 27.31 -8.96
C ASP A 736 -6.51 27.11 -8.13
N GLY A 737 -7.67 27.20 -8.76
CA GLY A 737 -8.96 26.84 -8.17
C GLY A 737 -9.69 28.03 -7.54
N GLY A 738 -11.01 28.05 -7.72
CA GLY A 738 -11.83 29.22 -7.43
C GLY A 738 -11.54 30.40 -8.37
N CYS A 739 -12.27 31.50 -8.19
CA CYS A 739 -11.94 32.85 -8.69
C CYS A 739 -12.72 33.97 -8.00
N LEU A 740 -13.60 33.66 -7.03
CA LEU A 740 -14.41 34.61 -6.28
C LEU A 740 -14.17 34.40 -4.78
N GLN A 741 -14.18 35.47 -3.98
CA GLN A 741 -14.00 35.36 -2.52
C GLN A 741 -14.99 34.35 -1.93
N SER A 742 -14.49 33.43 -1.09
CA SER A 742 -15.27 32.27 -0.66
C SER A 742 -16.57 32.67 0.06
N ILE A 743 -16.50 33.71 0.89
CA ILE A 743 -17.63 34.25 1.63
C ILE A 743 -18.03 35.60 1.02
N LEU A 744 -19.24 35.67 0.45
CA LEU A 744 -19.81 36.91 -0.08
C LEU A 744 -20.55 37.73 1.02
N PRO A 745 -20.76 39.05 0.82
CA PRO A 745 -21.57 39.86 1.72
C PRO A 745 -23.02 39.35 1.83
N PRO A 746 -23.74 39.59 2.95
CA PRO A 746 -25.13 39.14 3.13
C PRO A 746 -26.11 39.61 2.04
N SER A 747 -25.91 40.83 1.52
CA SER A 747 -26.65 41.39 0.38
C SER A 747 -26.46 40.63 -0.93
N MET A 748 -25.44 39.77 -1.01
CA MET A 748 -25.15 38.88 -2.14
C MET A 748 -25.45 37.40 -1.80
N SER A 749 -26.26 37.09 -0.79
CA SER A 749 -26.53 35.69 -0.40
C SER A 749 -27.15 34.85 -1.53
N GLU A 750 -27.89 35.45 -2.46
CA GLU A 750 -28.37 34.74 -3.66
C GLU A 750 -27.27 34.33 -4.65
N PHE A 751 -26.13 35.03 -4.66
CA PHE A 751 -24.96 34.65 -5.44
C PHE A 751 -24.20 33.46 -4.80
N GLN A 752 -24.32 33.27 -3.47
CA GLN A 752 -23.89 32.03 -2.81
C GLN A 752 -24.85 30.87 -3.14
N ARG A 753 -26.17 31.11 -3.15
CA ARG A 753 -27.18 30.11 -3.55
C ARG A 753 -27.01 29.67 -5.00
N LEU A 754 -26.62 30.58 -5.90
CA LEU A 754 -26.19 30.22 -7.25
C LEU A 754 -24.99 29.25 -7.25
N ARG A 755 -23.96 29.48 -6.41
CA ARG A 755 -22.83 28.52 -6.28
C ARG A 755 -23.28 27.15 -5.79
N CYS A 756 -24.30 27.09 -4.91
CA CYS A 756 -24.94 25.82 -4.53
C CYS A 756 -25.55 25.09 -5.74
N ARG A 757 -26.41 25.79 -6.52
CA ARG A 757 -27.08 25.23 -7.70
C ARG A 757 -26.05 24.75 -8.74
N VAL A 758 -25.03 25.56 -9.01
CA VAL A 758 -23.96 25.19 -9.95
C VAL A 758 -23.19 23.96 -9.47
N ALA A 759 -22.75 23.93 -8.21
CA ALA A 759 -21.96 22.84 -7.65
C ALA A 759 -22.73 21.52 -7.62
N PHE A 760 -23.94 21.54 -7.05
CA PHE A 760 -24.63 20.32 -6.64
C PHE A 760 -25.73 19.86 -7.59
N GLN A 761 -26.17 20.70 -8.54
CA GLN A 761 -27.23 20.37 -9.50
C GLN A 761 -26.75 20.52 -10.96
N ALA A 762 -26.22 21.68 -11.37
CA ALA A 762 -25.88 21.90 -12.77
C ALA A 762 -24.65 21.10 -13.25
N LEU A 763 -23.62 20.96 -12.40
CA LEU A 763 -22.38 20.23 -12.70
C LEU A 763 -22.52 18.70 -12.52
N HIS A 764 -23.48 18.11 -13.24
CA HIS A 764 -23.57 16.67 -13.46
C HIS A 764 -22.49 16.20 -14.44
N PHE A 765 -21.88 15.05 -14.14
CA PHE A 765 -20.92 14.39 -15.04
C PHE A 765 -21.61 13.91 -16.32
N ARG A 766 -20.80 13.61 -17.34
CA ARG A 766 -21.31 12.98 -18.56
C ARG A 766 -21.93 11.61 -18.24
N GLN A 767 -23.01 11.25 -18.94
CA GLN A 767 -23.86 10.09 -18.64
C GLN A 767 -23.09 8.77 -18.47
N GLU A 768 -22.08 8.48 -19.31
CA GLU A 768 -21.29 7.24 -19.17
C GLU A 768 -20.51 7.18 -17.84
N ILE A 769 -20.09 8.33 -17.28
CA ILE A 769 -19.38 8.41 -15.98
C ILE A 769 -20.37 8.10 -14.85
N GLN A 770 -21.57 8.67 -14.90
CA GLN A 770 -22.63 8.40 -13.92
C GLN A 770 -23.03 6.92 -13.92
N ILE A 771 -23.27 6.34 -15.11
CA ILE A 771 -23.64 4.91 -15.26
C ILE A 771 -22.55 3.99 -14.69
N LEU A 772 -21.27 4.26 -14.94
CA LEU A 772 -20.19 3.43 -14.38
C LEU A 772 -20.00 3.67 -12.88
N GLY A 773 -20.09 4.91 -12.40
CA GLY A 773 -20.00 5.25 -10.97
C GLY A 773 -21.08 4.56 -10.14
N HIS A 774 -22.35 4.69 -10.53
CA HIS A 774 -23.46 3.98 -9.86
C HIS A 774 -23.32 2.44 -9.97
N ARG A 775 -22.73 1.92 -11.07
CA ARG A 775 -22.41 0.49 -11.20
C ARG A 775 -21.31 0.05 -10.24
N MET A 776 -20.28 0.88 -9.99
CA MET A 776 -19.26 0.61 -8.98
C MET A 776 -19.87 0.58 -7.58
N VAL A 777 -20.75 1.53 -7.26
CA VAL A 777 -21.51 1.53 -5.99
C VAL A 777 -22.41 0.30 -5.86
N ALA A 778 -23.09 -0.10 -6.93
CA ALA A 778 -23.90 -1.33 -6.94
C ALA A 778 -23.04 -2.59 -6.74
N ARG A 779 -21.85 -2.66 -7.35
CA ARG A 779 -20.87 -3.76 -7.15
C ARG A 779 -20.41 -3.86 -5.69
N LEU A 780 -20.21 -2.73 -5.01
CA LEU A 780 -19.86 -2.67 -3.58
C LEU A 780 -21.05 -3.10 -2.70
N LYS A 781 -22.23 -2.51 -2.91
CA LYS A 781 -23.45 -2.80 -2.13
C LYS A 781 -23.96 -4.25 -2.34
N ALA A 782 -23.65 -4.88 -3.49
CA ALA A 782 -23.97 -6.28 -3.77
C ALA A 782 -23.29 -7.30 -2.84
N TRP A 783 -22.27 -6.90 -2.06
CA TRP A 783 -21.63 -7.76 -1.06
C TRP A 783 -22.47 -7.90 0.24
N GLY A 784 -23.64 -7.25 0.30
CA GLY A 784 -24.60 -7.37 1.42
C GLY A 784 -24.15 -6.73 2.73
N GLN A 785 -23.10 -5.90 2.69
CA GLN A 785 -22.52 -5.19 3.83
C GLN A 785 -22.24 -3.73 3.44
N PRO A 786 -22.36 -2.77 4.38
CA PRO A 786 -22.00 -1.38 4.12
C PRO A 786 -20.50 -1.21 3.89
N PHE A 787 -20.12 -0.16 3.16
CA PHE A 787 -18.72 0.14 2.81
C PHE A 787 -18.30 1.54 3.24
N LEU A 788 -17.01 1.67 3.58
CA LEU A 788 -16.37 2.94 3.90
C LEU A 788 -15.55 3.40 2.69
N SER A 789 -15.68 4.65 2.26
CA SER A 789 -14.73 5.24 1.32
C SER A 789 -13.64 6.01 2.06
N PHE A 790 -12.39 5.75 1.69
CA PHE A 790 -11.20 6.42 2.21
C PHE A 790 -10.45 7.13 1.07
N HIS A 791 -10.24 8.43 1.22
CA HIS A 791 -9.36 9.21 0.34
C HIS A 791 -8.10 9.64 1.11
N PRO A 792 -6.90 9.13 0.76
CA PRO A 792 -5.68 9.41 1.53
C PRO A 792 -5.16 10.84 1.30
N GLY A 793 -5.39 11.43 0.12
CA GLY A 793 -4.89 12.76 -0.23
C GLY A 793 -3.37 12.90 -0.31
N LEU A 794 -2.64 11.78 -0.41
CA LEU A 794 -1.21 11.73 -0.70
C LEU A 794 -0.96 12.13 -2.17
N ILE A 795 -1.05 13.43 -2.47
CA ILE A 795 -0.80 14.01 -3.79
C ILE A 795 0.55 14.73 -3.75
N ARG A 796 1.42 14.50 -4.75
CA ARG A 796 2.80 15.04 -4.76
C ARG A 796 2.88 16.54 -4.47
N ASP A 797 2.00 17.31 -5.11
CA ASP A 797 1.97 18.77 -4.99
C ASP A 797 1.53 19.24 -3.59
N ALA A 798 0.57 18.54 -2.97
CA ALA A 798 0.11 18.86 -1.62
C ALA A 798 1.20 18.56 -0.56
N LEU A 799 1.91 17.43 -0.73
CA LEU A 799 3.03 17.04 0.11
C LEU A 799 4.21 18.03 -0.01
N ALA A 800 4.49 18.53 -1.22
CA ALA A 800 5.52 19.53 -1.48
C ALA A 800 5.18 20.91 -0.89
N TYR A 801 3.92 21.35 -1.06
CA TYR A 801 3.44 22.62 -0.51
C TYR A 801 3.52 22.64 1.03
N ASN A 802 3.04 21.58 1.68
CA ASN A 802 3.04 21.47 3.15
C ASN A 802 4.39 21.04 3.75
N GLY A 803 5.37 20.66 2.93
CA GLY A 803 6.72 20.30 3.36
C GLY A 803 6.83 18.92 4.00
N CYS A 804 5.94 17.99 3.63
CA CYS A 804 5.78 16.67 4.26
C CYS A 804 6.72 15.61 3.67
N ALA A 805 7.98 15.97 3.41
CA ALA A 805 8.92 15.14 2.66
C ALA A 805 9.37 13.90 3.44
N GLU A 806 9.59 14.04 4.75
CA GLU A 806 10.15 13.00 5.63
C GLU A 806 9.06 12.05 6.20
N LEU A 807 7.79 12.19 5.75
CA LEU A 807 6.79 11.11 5.85
C LEU A 807 7.21 9.91 5.00
N PHE A 808 7.81 10.20 3.86
CA PHE A 808 8.48 9.25 3.01
C PHE A 808 9.96 9.22 3.42
N GLN A 809 10.64 8.11 3.15
CA GLN A 809 12.04 7.93 3.54
C GLN A 809 12.90 7.40 2.37
N ASP A 810 12.27 7.21 1.21
CA ASP A 810 12.84 6.75 -0.07
C ASP A 810 12.86 7.88 -1.11
N VAL A 811 13.03 7.58 -2.40
CA VAL A 811 13.08 8.56 -3.50
C VAL A 811 11.91 9.57 -3.51
N HIS A 812 10.76 9.20 -2.95
CA HIS A 812 9.61 10.06 -2.75
C HIS A 812 9.92 11.32 -1.91
N THR A 813 10.87 11.26 -0.97
CA THR A 813 11.37 12.41 -0.20
C THR A 813 12.06 13.44 -1.10
N GLU A 814 12.97 12.99 -1.96
CA GLU A 814 13.70 13.84 -2.91
C GLU A 814 12.74 14.49 -3.92
N LEU A 815 11.77 13.72 -4.41
CA LEU A 815 10.68 14.20 -5.28
C LEU A 815 9.85 15.32 -4.65
N ILE A 816 9.49 15.19 -3.36
CA ILE A 816 8.73 16.22 -2.63
C ILE A 816 9.58 17.48 -2.46
N GLN A 817 10.85 17.34 -2.07
CA GLN A 817 11.78 18.48 -1.92
C GLN A 817 12.04 19.17 -3.26
N TYR A 818 12.26 18.43 -4.34
CA TYR A 818 12.42 18.97 -5.68
C TYR A 818 11.19 19.74 -6.14
N ARG A 819 9.99 19.16 -5.96
CA ARG A 819 8.73 19.83 -6.33
C ARG A 819 8.51 21.09 -5.50
N ARG A 820 8.92 21.10 -4.24
CA ARG A 820 8.92 22.29 -3.38
C ARG A 820 9.90 23.37 -3.89
N ALA A 821 11.10 22.99 -4.32
CA ALA A 821 12.06 23.91 -4.94
C ALA A 821 11.48 24.58 -6.20
N GLN A 822 10.76 23.83 -7.04
CA GLN A 822 10.04 24.42 -8.18
C GLN A 822 8.94 25.40 -7.75
N MET A 823 8.16 25.08 -6.71
CA MET A 823 7.09 25.96 -6.22
C MET A 823 7.66 27.29 -5.71
N ILE A 824 8.78 27.24 -4.98
CA ILE A 824 9.51 28.43 -4.52
C ILE A 824 10.06 29.23 -5.73
N LYS A 825 10.75 28.57 -6.66
CA LYS A 825 11.29 29.21 -7.89
C LYS A 825 10.20 29.83 -8.78
N ARG A 826 8.95 29.37 -8.69
CA ARG A 826 7.79 29.89 -9.43
C ARG A 826 6.97 30.93 -8.64
N GLY A 827 7.35 31.28 -7.41
CA GLY A 827 6.62 32.21 -6.54
C GLY A 827 5.24 31.68 -6.09
N ILE A 828 5.05 30.36 -6.09
CA ILE A 828 3.84 29.69 -5.61
C ILE A 828 3.89 29.51 -4.08
N LEU A 829 5.10 29.42 -3.53
CA LEU A 829 5.36 29.20 -2.11
C LEU A 829 6.49 30.12 -1.63
N ASN A 830 6.23 30.89 -0.57
CA ASN A 830 7.18 31.84 0.03
C ASN A 830 7.72 31.29 1.36
N GLU A 831 8.24 30.07 1.35
CA GLU A 831 8.82 29.38 2.51
C GLU A 831 10.19 28.78 2.17
N GLU A 832 10.92 28.32 3.20
CA GLU A 832 12.18 27.60 3.04
C GLU A 832 12.02 26.26 2.30
N LEU A 833 13.08 25.88 1.57
CA LEU A 833 13.12 24.63 0.81
C LEU A 833 13.12 23.39 1.71
N LYS A 834 13.99 23.35 2.73
CA LYS A 834 13.95 22.30 3.75
C LYS A 834 13.20 22.83 4.95
N VAL A 835 12.18 22.10 5.39
CA VAL A 835 11.44 22.33 6.63
C VAL A 835 11.36 21.02 7.41
N ASP A 836 11.18 21.11 8.73
CA ASP A 836 10.96 19.95 9.59
C ASP A 836 9.59 19.33 9.29
N SER A 837 9.58 18.15 8.64
CA SER A 837 8.33 17.47 8.28
C SER A 837 7.60 16.91 9.52
N HIS A 838 8.32 16.60 10.59
CA HIS A 838 7.72 16.12 11.84
C HIS A 838 6.96 17.26 12.53
N LEU A 839 7.52 18.46 12.60
CA LEU A 839 6.84 19.65 13.13
C LEU A 839 5.64 20.06 12.25
N ARG A 840 5.73 19.90 10.92
CA ARG A 840 4.57 20.09 10.01
C ARG A 840 3.48 19.04 10.24
N ARG A 841 3.84 17.76 10.48
CA ARG A 841 2.89 16.69 10.88
C ARG A 841 2.26 16.98 12.24
N GLU A 842 3.04 17.38 13.25
CA GLU A 842 2.53 17.70 14.60
C GLU A 842 1.62 18.93 14.65
N ASN A 843 1.69 19.81 13.65
CA ASN A 843 0.73 20.90 13.47
C ASN A 843 -0.51 20.52 12.65
N GLY A 844 -0.57 19.30 12.09
CA GLY A 844 -1.68 18.82 11.26
C GLY A 844 -1.63 19.26 9.79
N SER A 845 -0.54 19.90 9.35
CA SER A 845 -0.36 20.34 7.95
C SER A 845 -0.15 19.17 6.97
N CYS A 846 0.21 17.99 7.47
CA CYS A 846 0.47 16.81 6.65
C CYS A 846 -0.72 15.83 6.61
N PRO A 847 -0.86 15.00 5.54
CA PRO A 847 -1.80 13.89 5.48
C PRO A 847 -1.59 12.86 6.59
N LEU A 848 -2.66 12.16 6.95
CA LEU A 848 -2.57 10.90 7.70
C LEU A 848 -2.15 9.77 6.74
N MET A 849 -1.21 8.94 7.17
CA MET A 849 -0.78 7.78 6.39
C MET A 849 -1.86 6.68 6.41
N PRO A 850 -1.99 5.83 5.37
CA PRO A 850 -2.98 4.75 5.35
C PRO A 850 -2.86 3.76 6.53
N GLU A 851 -1.64 3.61 7.06
CA GLU A 851 -1.35 2.92 8.31
C GLU A 851 -2.06 3.55 9.52
N GLU A 852 -1.83 4.84 9.76
CA GLU A 852 -2.44 5.59 10.85
C GLU A 852 -3.97 5.52 10.75
N VAL A 853 -4.54 5.69 9.55
CA VAL A 853 -5.99 5.58 9.32
C VAL A 853 -6.50 4.17 9.58
N GLY A 854 -5.79 3.12 9.16
CA GLY A 854 -6.16 1.74 9.45
C GLY A 854 -6.22 1.42 10.95
N VAL A 855 -5.28 1.94 11.73
CA VAL A 855 -5.28 1.82 13.20
C VAL A 855 -6.47 2.57 13.80
N LEU A 856 -6.76 3.80 13.34
CA LEU A 856 -7.90 4.59 13.81
C LEU A 856 -9.27 3.95 13.48
N LEU A 857 -9.41 3.30 12.31
CA LEU A 857 -10.62 2.56 11.95
C LEU A 857 -10.80 1.31 12.81
N ARG A 858 -9.73 0.55 13.08
CA ARG A 858 -9.79 -0.57 14.06
C ARG A 858 -10.16 -0.07 15.45
N ALA A 859 -9.64 1.08 15.89
CA ALA A 859 -9.95 1.71 17.17
C ALA A 859 -11.43 2.13 17.28
N MET A 860 -12.03 2.63 16.21
CA MET A 860 -13.48 2.88 16.15
C MET A 860 -14.32 1.60 16.27
N GLY A 861 -13.77 0.45 15.89
CA GLY A 861 -14.43 -0.85 15.92
C GLY A 861 -14.84 -1.39 14.54
N TYR A 862 -14.34 -0.81 13.44
CA TYR A 862 -14.52 -1.42 12.11
C TYR A 862 -13.79 -2.77 12.05
N PRO A 863 -14.47 -3.90 11.76
CA PRO A 863 -13.83 -5.21 11.72
C PRO A 863 -12.92 -5.37 10.49
N PRO A 864 -11.91 -6.26 10.50
CA PRO A 864 -10.99 -6.47 9.37
C PRO A 864 -11.66 -6.85 8.03
N LYS A 865 -12.88 -7.39 8.07
CA LYS A 865 -13.71 -7.67 6.88
C LYS A 865 -14.42 -6.45 6.29
N THR A 866 -14.25 -5.25 6.86
CA THR A 866 -14.88 -4.01 6.37
C THR A 866 -14.45 -3.74 4.94
N ILE A 867 -15.42 -3.50 4.06
CA ILE A 867 -15.16 -3.09 2.67
C ILE A 867 -14.67 -1.64 2.71
N ILE A 868 -13.43 -1.41 2.28
CA ILE A 868 -12.87 -0.06 2.15
C ILE A 868 -12.66 0.23 0.67
N TYR A 869 -13.37 1.24 0.15
CA TYR A 869 -13.11 1.79 -1.17
C TYR A 869 -12.02 2.87 -1.09
N LEU A 870 -10.88 2.62 -1.72
CA LEU A 870 -9.83 3.60 -1.88
C LEU A 870 -10.17 4.55 -3.04
N ALA A 871 -10.35 5.82 -2.72
CA ALA A 871 -10.64 6.90 -3.66
C ALA A 871 -9.39 7.74 -3.96
N GLY A 872 -9.28 8.24 -5.19
CA GLY A 872 -8.25 9.18 -5.66
C GLY A 872 -7.56 8.69 -6.93
N SER A 873 -7.43 9.56 -7.94
CA SER A 873 -6.72 9.22 -9.18
C SER A 873 -5.18 9.15 -9.04
N GLU A 874 -4.62 9.67 -7.94
CA GLU A 874 -3.21 9.54 -7.55
C GLU A 874 -3.10 9.15 -6.07
N THR A 875 -2.16 8.27 -5.75
CA THR A 875 -1.65 8.05 -4.39
C THR A 875 -0.13 7.97 -4.47
N PHE A 876 0.54 9.02 -4.00
CA PHE A 876 2.00 9.14 -3.98
C PHE A 876 2.61 8.14 -2.99
N GLY A 877 3.69 7.45 -3.38
CA GLY A 877 4.13 6.20 -2.74
C GLY A 877 3.47 4.94 -3.31
N GLY A 878 2.43 5.09 -4.15
CA GLY A 878 1.77 4.00 -4.87
C GLY A 878 1.21 2.91 -3.97
N GLN A 879 1.31 1.66 -4.42
CA GLN A 879 0.80 0.51 -3.66
C GLN A 879 1.58 0.27 -2.35
N ARG A 880 2.83 0.76 -2.22
CA ARG A 880 3.69 0.53 -1.03
C ARG A 880 3.08 1.12 0.25
N VAL A 881 2.56 2.34 0.18
CA VAL A 881 1.97 3.03 1.35
C VAL A 881 0.59 2.48 1.76
N LEU A 882 -0.05 1.69 0.89
CA LEU A 882 -1.36 1.08 1.14
C LEU A 882 -1.28 -0.29 1.82
N ILE A 883 -0.09 -0.89 1.86
CA ILE A 883 0.10 -2.24 2.42
C ILE A 883 -0.39 -2.35 3.89
N PRO A 884 -0.08 -1.43 4.81
CA PRO A 884 -0.58 -1.52 6.19
C PRO A 884 -2.10 -1.50 6.27
N LEU A 885 -2.75 -0.70 5.42
CA LEU A 885 -4.21 -0.66 5.36
C LEU A 885 -4.78 -2.01 4.85
N ARG A 886 -4.14 -2.67 3.88
CA ARG A 886 -4.54 -4.02 3.41
C ARG A 886 -4.38 -5.10 4.46
N ALA A 887 -3.30 -5.09 5.24
CA ALA A 887 -3.07 -6.07 6.30
C ALA A 887 -4.03 -5.90 7.49
N MET A 888 -4.58 -4.69 7.69
CA MET A 888 -5.64 -4.45 8.68
C MET A 888 -7.05 -4.66 8.12
N PHE A 889 -7.24 -4.49 6.80
CA PHE A 889 -8.52 -4.63 6.10
C PHE A 889 -8.30 -5.31 4.73
N ALA A 890 -8.49 -6.64 4.70
CA ALA A 890 -8.28 -7.44 3.48
C ALA A 890 -9.19 -7.01 2.31
N ASN A 891 -10.36 -6.46 2.62
CA ASN A 891 -11.35 -5.97 1.64
C ASN A 891 -11.09 -4.52 1.19
N LEU A 892 -9.82 -4.13 1.00
CA LEU A 892 -9.43 -2.85 0.40
C LEU A 892 -9.48 -2.91 -1.13
N VAL A 893 -10.51 -2.30 -1.71
CA VAL A 893 -10.82 -2.28 -3.14
C VAL A 893 -10.67 -0.88 -3.74
N ASP A 894 -10.35 -0.81 -5.03
CA ASP A 894 -10.25 0.44 -5.78
C ASP A 894 -10.92 0.33 -7.17
N ARG A 895 -10.97 1.43 -7.92
CA ARG A 895 -11.51 1.50 -9.29
C ARG A 895 -10.94 0.45 -10.25
N THR A 896 -9.68 0.05 -10.10
CA THR A 896 -9.03 -0.94 -10.97
C THR A 896 -9.48 -2.37 -10.65
N SER A 897 -9.90 -2.62 -9.40
CA SER A 897 -10.56 -3.87 -9.00
C SER A 897 -12.06 -3.92 -9.33
N LEU A 898 -12.75 -2.77 -9.33
CA LEU A 898 -14.20 -2.70 -9.57
C LEU A 898 -14.62 -2.57 -11.05
N CYS A 899 -13.71 -2.20 -11.95
CA CYS A 899 -14.03 -1.91 -13.35
C CYS A 899 -13.17 -2.72 -14.32
N SER A 900 -13.80 -3.30 -15.33
CA SER A 900 -13.07 -3.94 -16.43
C SER A 900 -12.29 -2.92 -17.27
N LYS A 901 -11.19 -3.35 -17.89
CA LYS A 901 -10.40 -2.52 -18.83
C LYS A 901 -11.28 -1.97 -19.97
N THR A 902 -12.27 -2.74 -20.41
CA THR A 902 -13.25 -2.35 -21.44
C THR A 902 -14.21 -1.27 -20.95
N GLU A 903 -14.74 -1.35 -19.72
CA GLU A 903 -15.57 -0.28 -19.15
C GLU A 903 -14.80 1.03 -19.02
N LEU A 904 -13.53 0.98 -18.59
CA LEU A 904 -12.67 2.17 -18.50
C LEU A 904 -12.32 2.73 -19.90
N SER A 905 -11.98 1.88 -20.87
CA SER A 905 -11.67 2.31 -22.25
C SER A 905 -12.89 2.92 -22.95
N ASN A 906 -14.08 2.34 -22.80
CA ASN A 906 -15.33 2.90 -23.31
C ASN A 906 -15.63 4.30 -22.75
N LEU A 907 -15.17 4.59 -21.53
CA LEU A 907 -15.37 5.86 -20.85
C LEU A 907 -14.41 6.96 -21.32
N LEU A 908 -13.20 6.58 -21.70
CA LEU A 908 -12.19 7.45 -22.33
C LEU A 908 -12.53 7.75 -23.80
N GLY A 909 -13.12 6.78 -24.50
CA GLY A 909 -13.48 6.86 -25.92
C GLY A 909 -12.36 6.38 -26.85
N PRO A 910 -12.55 6.45 -28.18
CA PRO A 910 -11.50 6.14 -29.14
C PRO A 910 -10.35 7.14 -29.03
N GLU A 911 -9.19 6.70 -28.54
CA GLU A 911 -7.98 7.51 -28.44
C GLU A 911 -7.12 7.44 -29.71
N THR A 912 -6.43 8.53 -30.05
CA THR A 912 -5.41 8.48 -31.10
C THR A 912 -4.19 7.70 -30.58
N PRO A 913 -3.60 6.78 -31.35
CA PRO A 913 -2.30 6.22 -31.01
C PRO A 913 -1.27 7.35 -30.82
N LEU A 914 -0.53 7.31 -29.71
CA LEU A 914 0.71 8.09 -29.63
C LEU A 914 1.74 7.49 -30.60
N PRO A 915 2.73 8.28 -31.06
CA PRO A 915 3.95 7.69 -31.60
C PRO A 915 4.47 6.63 -30.63
N LEU A 916 5.00 5.52 -31.15
CA LEU A 916 5.68 4.55 -30.30
C LEU A 916 6.74 5.29 -29.50
N ASP A 917 6.75 5.10 -28.19
CA ASP A 917 7.75 5.71 -27.33
C ASP A 917 9.14 5.15 -27.72
N THR A 918 9.87 5.98 -28.46
CA THR A 918 11.21 5.72 -29.00
C THR A 918 12.27 5.96 -27.93
N PHE A 919 11.98 5.54 -26.69
CA PHE A 919 12.95 5.35 -25.65
C PHE A 919 13.93 4.24 -26.06
N GLN A 920 14.89 4.61 -26.90
CA GLN A 920 16.14 3.89 -27.01
C GLN A 920 16.82 3.98 -25.65
N LEU A 921 17.17 2.83 -25.08
CA LEU A 921 18.09 2.79 -23.94
C LEU A 921 19.32 3.64 -24.33
N PRO A 922 19.69 4.67 -23.54
CA PRO A 922 20.88 5.44 -23.84
C PRO A 922 22.06 4.46 -23.93
N PRO A 923 22.92 4.55 -24.96
CA PRO A 923 24.01 3.61 -25.15
C PRO A 923 24.85 3.57 -23.88
N ALA A 924 25.19 2.35 -23.43
CA ALA A 924 25.87 2.14 -22.15
C ALA A 924 27.11 3.04 -22.06
N LYS A 925 27.08 4.00 -21.14
CA LYS A 925 28.13 5.01 -21.01
C LYS A 925 29.46 4.31 -20.76
N THR A 926 30.48 4.69 -21.52
CA THR A 926 31.82 4.14 -21.32
C THR A 926 32.35 4.53 -19.95
N GLU A 927 33.26 3.73 -19.40
CA GLU A 927 33.84 3.99 -18.07
C GLU A 927 34.45 5.40 -17.97
N ASP A 928 34.98 5.92 -19.08
CA ASP A 928 35.55 7.27 -19.15
C ASP A 928 34.51 8.38 -19.32
N GLN A 929 33.37 8.11 -19.97
CA GLN A 929 32.21 9.02 -19.93
C GLN A 929 31.66 9.15 -18.51
N LEU A 930 31.54 8.03 -17.78
CA LEU A 930 31.12 8.03 -16.37
C LEU A 930 32.12 8.80 -15.49
N LYS A 931 33.43 8.64 -15.70
CA LYS A 931 34.48 9.44 -15.01
C LYS A 931 34.43 10.93 -15.38
N GLU A 932 34.16 11.27 -16.64
CA GLU A 932 34.01 12.66 -17.09
C GLU A 932 32.78 13.32 -16.46
N GLU A 933 31.63 12.65 -16.46
CA GLU A 933 30.42 13.13 -15.78
C GLU A 933 30.63 13.25 -14.28
N TRP A 934 31.28 12.28 -13.63
CA TRP A 934 31.61 12.33 -12.19
C TRP A 934 32.55 13.50 -11.83
N LYS A 935 33.46 13.89 -12.73
CA LYS A 935 34.32 15.08 -12.57
C LYS A 935 33.60 16.39 -12.85
N LYS A 936 32.59 16.39 -13.73
CA LYS A 936 31.80 17.58 -14.13
C LYS A 936 30.59 17.83 -13.22
N ALA A 937 30.11 16.80 -12.54
CA ALA A 937 29.09 16.92 -11.51
C ALA A 937 29.62 17.77 -10.35
N GLY A 938 29.16 19.03 -10.29
CA GLY A 938 29.43 19.90 -9.15
C GLY A 938 28.88 19.33 -7.83
N PRO A 939 29.19 19.95 -6.68
CA PRO A 939 28.73 19.47 -5.37
C PRO A 939 27.20 19.53 -5.25
N ARG A 940 26.52 18.43 -5.63
CA ARG A 940 25.07 18.30 -5.51
C ARG A 940 24.65 18.47 -4.03
N PRO A 941 23.54 19.19 -3.75
CA PRO A 941 22.99 19.27 -2.41
C PRO A 941 22.73 17.88 -1.83
N ARG A 942 23.37 17.58 -0.70
CA ARG A 942 23.17 16.34 0.06
C ARG A 942 21.76 16.31 0.66
N PRO A 943 21.12 15.12 0.82
CA PRO A 943 21.81 13.92 1.28
C PRO A 943 21.37 12.57 0.68
N LEU A 944 22.08 12.09 -0.35
CA LEU A 944 22.56 10.70 -0.51
C LEU A 944 23.41 10.62 -1.80
N PRO A 945 24.42 9.75 -1.90
CA PRO A 945 24.91 9.29 -3.19
C PRO A 945 23.98 8.20 -3.74
N PRO A 946 23.72 8.13 -5.06
CA PRO A 946 23.02 6.99 -5.63
C PRO A 946 23.86 5.71 -5.48
N PRO A 947 23.24 4.51 -5.41
CA PRO A 947 23.95 3.27 -5.69
C PRO A 947 24.47 3.29 -7.15
N PRO A 948 25.45 2.45 -7.52
CA PRO A 948 25.81 2.26 -8.92
C PRO A 948 24.57 1.86 -9.73
N ASP A 949 24.47 2.36 -10.96
CA ASP A 949 23.26 2.23 -11.80
C ASP A 949 22.79 0.78 -11.92
N ARG A 950 21.72 0.46 -11.19
CA ARG A 950 20.86 -0.66 -11.56
C ARG A 950 20.15 -0.29 -12.87
N PRO A 951 19.86 -1.24 -13.76
CA PRO A 951 19.00 -0.97 -14.91
C PRO A 951 17.68 -0.37 -14.42
N ILE A 952 17.46 0.91 -14.71
CA ILE A 952 16.21 1.60 -14.39
C ILE A 952 15.16 1.02 -15.35
N TYR A 953 14.22 0.25 -14.81
CA TYR A 953 13.23 -0.46 -15.62
C TYR A 953 12.32 0.53 -16.34
N ARG A 954 11.70 0.11 -17.45
CA ARG A 954 10.85 0.98 -18.28
C ARG A 954 9.80 1.74 -17.44
N HIS A 955 9.10 1.01 -16.56
CA HIS A 955 8.09 1.56 -15.64
C HIS A 955 8.63 2.54 -14.59
N GLU A 956 9.94 2.61 -14.37
CA GLU A 956 10.61 3.54 -13.44
C GLU A 956 11.02 4.85 -14.15
N LYS A 957 11.21 4.82 -15.47
CA LYS A 957 11.34 6.02 -16.34
C LYS A 957 10.01 6.54 -16.88
N GLU A 958 9.03 5.65 -17.08
CA GLU A 958 7.64 5.99 -17.38
C GLU A 958 6.88 6.50 -16.14
N GLY A 959 7.41 6.25 -14.94
CA GLY A 959 7.05 6.99 -13.73
C GLY A 959 7.68 8.38 -13.71
N TRP A 960 7.09 9.31 -12.95
CA TRP A 960 7.53 10.72 -12.78
C TRP A 960 8.92 10.91 -12.14
N TYR A 961 9.77 9.87 -12.12
CA TYR A 961 10.82 9.66 -11.12
C TYR A 961 12.20 9.41 -11.76
N GLY A 962 12.27 8.66 -12.86
CA GLY A 962 13.55 8.23 -13.45
C GLY A 962 14.44 9.36 -14.01
N TRP A 963 13.89 10.54 -14.28
CA TRP A 963 14.70 11.68 -14.74
C TRP A 963 15.52 12.34 -13.61
N ILE A 964 15.18 12.13 -12.33
CA ILE A 964 15.94 12.70 -11.18
C ILE A 964 17.36 12.13 -11.10
N THR A 965 17.57 10.90 -11.55
CA THR A 965 18.91 10.31 -11.66
C THR A 965 19.70 10.84 -12.86
N GLU A 966 19.05 11.50 -13.81
CA GLU A 966 19.63 11.88 -15.11
C GLU A 966 19.81 13.40 -15.31
N THR A 967 18.91 14.23 -14.78
CA THR A 967 18.89 15.68 -15.03
C THR A 967 18.36 16.49 -13.83
N ASP A 968 19.01 17.62 -13.50
CA ASP A 968 18.55 18.56 -12.46
C ASP A 968 17.23 19.30 -12.81
N THR A 969 16.68 19.08 -14.00
CA THR A 969 15.44 19.68 -14.52
C THR A 969 14.40 18.62 -14.79
N GLU A 970 13.23 18.69 -14.12
CA GLU A 970 12.03 17.93 -14.51
C GLU A 970 11.74 18.17 -16.00
N PRO A 971 11.67 17.11 -16.84
CA PRO A 971 11.41 17.26 -18.27
C PRO A 971 9.99 17.78 -18.50
N ASP A 972 9.75 18.41 -19.65
CA ASP A 972 8.38 18.76 -20.05
C ASP A 972 7.51 17.48 -20.13
N PRO A 973 6.28 17.50 -19.58
CA PRO A 973 5.42 16.31 -19.53
C PRO A 973 5.24 15.65 -20.90
N SER A 974 5.43 14.33 -20.95
CA SER A 974 5.34 13.58 -22.19
C SER A 974 3.90 13.64 -22.78
N PRO A 975 3.72 13.30 -24.06
CA PRO A 975 2.38 13.12 -24.62
C PRO A 975 1.50 12.13 -23.82
N MET A 976 2.13 11.14 -23.16
CA MET A 976 1.46 10.19 -22.27
C MET A 976 1.12 10.80 -20.91
N ASP A 977 1.99 11.62 -20.31
CA ASP A 977 1.71 12.30 -19.04
C ASP A 977 0.54 13.27 -19.16
N LEU A 978 0.48 14.03 -20.25
CA LEU A 978 -0.63 14.94 -20.51
C LEU A 978 -1.94 14.16 -20.67
N ARG A 979 -1.93 13.10 -21.50
CA ARG A 979 -3.06 12.16 -21.62
C ARG A 979 -3.49 11.62 -20.25
N MET A 980 -2.54 11.17 -19.44
CA MET A 980 -2.79 10.67 -18.09
C MET A 980 -3.42 11.73 -17.17
N GLN A 981 -2.98 12.99 -17.26
CA GLN A 981 -3.60 14.11 -16.52
C GLN A 981 -5.07 14.31 -16.91
N ALA A 982 -5.44 14.18 -18.19
CA ALA A 982 -6.84 14.19 -18.61
C ALA A 982 -7.62 12.97 -18.08
N HIS A 983 -7.04 11.77 -18.15
CA HIS A 983 -7.70 10.52 -17.72
C HIS A 983 -7.99 10.53 -16.22
N ARG A 984 -7.08 11.09 -15.41
CA ARG A 984 -7.24 11.30 -13.97
C ARG A 984 -8.49 12.11 -13.60
N LEU A 985 -8.93 13.06 -14.43
CA LEU A 985 -10.17 13.82 -14.16
C LEU A 985 -11.42 12.94 -14.21
N ILE A 986 -11.47 11.96 -15.13
CA ILE A 986 -12.56 10.98 -15.21
C ILE A 986 -12.48 9.99 -14.05
N TRP A 987 -11.26 9.62 -13.63
CA TRP A 987 -11.03 8.75 -12.48
C TRP A 987 -11.46 9.40 -11.17
N ASP A 988 -11.08 10.66 -10.92
CA ASP A 988 -11.55 11.44 -9.78
C ASP A 988 -13.09 11.56 -9.81
N ALA A 989 -13.73 11.72 -10.97
CA ALA A 989 -15.20 11.79 -11.06
C ALA A 989 -15.90 10.47 -10.69
N LEU A 990 -15.36 9.32 -11.09
CA LEU A 990 -15.86 8.01 -10.64
C LEU A 990 -15.69 7.84 -9.13
N ASP A 991 -14.49 8.14 -8.64
CA ASP A 991 -14.15 8.04 -7.21
C ASP A 991 -15.01 8.99 -6.37
N TYR A 992 -15.33 10.18 -6.89
CA TYR A 992 -16.23 11.15 -6.26
C TYR A 992 -17.65 10.62 -6.10
N ILE A 993 -18.23 9.99 -7.14
CA ILE A 993 -19.55 9.34 -7.04
C ILE A 993 -19.53 8.28 -5.94
N VAL A 994 -18.54 7.39 -5.96
CA VAL A 994 -18.43 6.30 -4.97
C VAL A 994 -18.22 6.82 -3.54
N SER A 995 -17.38 7.84 -3.35
CA SER A 995 -17.16 8.46 -2.04
C SER A 995 -18.37 9.25 -1.53
N VAL A 996 -19.17 9.83 -2.43
CA VAL A 996 -20.40 10.54 -2.07
C VAL A 996 -21.52 9.57 -1.69
N GLU A 997 -21.61 8.40 -2.33
CA GLU A 997 -22.62 7.36 -2.05
C GLU A 997 -22.24 6.32 -0.97
N ALA A 998 -21.03 6.40 -0.39
CA ALA A 998 -20.55 5.47 0.63
C ALA A 998 -21.32 5.57 1.95
N ASP A 999 -21.48 4.47 2.67
CA ASP A 999 -22.16 4.46 3.97
C ASP A 999 -21.37 5.28 5.01
N ALA A 1000 -20.03 5.18 4.95
CA ALA A 1000 -19.10 6.04 5.68
C ALA A 1000 -18.05 6.68 4.75
N PHE A 1001 -17.62 7.91 5.05
CA PHE A 1001 -16.48 8.57 4.39
C PHE A 1001 -15.43 9.02 5.41
N PHE A 1002 -14.16 8.67 5.17
CA PHE A 1002 -13.02 9.08 5.99
C PHE A 1002 -11.97 9.83 5.13
N PRO A 1003 -11.64 11.09 5.45
CA PRO A 1003 -10.58 11.82 4.76
C PRO A 1003 -9.22 11.65 5.47
N GLY A 1004 -8.21 11.14 4.78
CA GLY A 1004 -6.81 11.18 5.24
C GLY A 1004 -6.20 12.59 5.14
N PHE A 1005 -6.70 13.41 4.21
CA PHE A 1005 -6.33 14.81 4.06
C PHE A 1005 -7.52 15.63 3.54
N ASN A 1006 -7.83 16.72 4.25
CA ASN A 1006 -8.84 17.71 3.91
C ASN A 1006 -8.43 19.06 4.55
N ASN A 1007 -8.69 20.18 3.88
CA ASN A 1007 -8.39 21.53 4.39
C ASN A 1007 -6.98 21.65 5.00
N ASP A 1008 -5.97 21.69 4.13
CA ASP A 1008 -4.55 21.75 4.52
C ASP A 1008 -4.06 23.15 4.91
N GLY A 1009 -4.90 24.18 4.73
CA GLY A 1009 -4.53 25.58 4.96
C GLY A 1009 -3.85 26.26 3.77
N SER A 1010 -3.67 25.56 2.63
CA SER A 1010 -3.14 26.16 1.40
C SER A 1010 -4.07 27.23 0.79
N GLY A 1011 -5.37 27.13 1.06
CA GLY A 1011 -6.43 27.93 0.43
C GLY A 1011 -6.92 27.37 -0.91
N TRP A 1012 -6.52 26.17 -1.32
CA TRP A 1012 -6.91 25.55 -2.59
C TRP A 1012 -8.00 24.46 -2.35
N PRO A 1013 -8.94 24.24 -3.28
CA PRO A 1013 -9.92 23.16 -3.16
C PRO A 1013 -9.27 21.77 -3.23
N ASP A 1014 -9.51 20.94 -2.21
CA ASP A 1014 -9.11 19.52 -2.16
C ASP A 1014 -10.30 18.57 -2.39
N PHE A 1015 -10.00 17.33 -2.81
CA PHE A 1015 -11.01 16.33 -3.16
C PHE A 1015 -11.90 15.93 -1.97
N SER A 1016 -11.32 15.68 -0.80
CA SER A 1016 -12.07 15.28 0.40
C SER A 1016 -13.06 16.35 0.81
N SER A 1017 -12.63 17.60 0.81
CA SER A 1017 -13.47 18.76 1.12
C SER A 1017 -14.68 18.85 0.18
N LEU A 1018 -14.52 18.56 -1.12
CA LEU A 1018 -15.66 18.54 -2.05
C LEU A 1018 -16.59 17.34 -1.87
N VAL A 1019 -16.09 16.19 -1.43
CA VAL A 1019 -16.94 15.03 -1.06
C VAL A 1019 -17.72 15.36 0.21
N MET A 1020 -17.05 15.91 1.23
CA MET A 1020 -17.66 16.32 2.50
C MET A 1020 -18.77 17.35 2.29
N GLY A 1021 -18.55 18.37 1.45
CA GLY A 1021 -19.55 19.37 1.10
C GLY A 1021 -20.76 18.80 0.35
N GLN A 1022 -20.52 17.93 -0.65
CA GLN A 1022 -21.59 17.26 -1.39
C GLN A 1022 -22.43 16.34 -0.48
N ARG A 1023 -21.79 15.53 0.37
CA ARG A 1023 -22.47 14.68 1.36
C ARG A 1023 -23.26 15.52 2.36
N LEU A 1024 -22.74 16.67 2.80
CA LEU A 1024 -23.45 17.58 3.69
C LEU A 1024 -24.69 18.23 3.04
N HIS A 1025 -24.72 18.35 1.70
CA HIS A 1025 -25.87 18.85 0.96
C HIS A 1025 -26.91 17.75 0.67
N ILE A 1026 -26.51 16.59 0.13
CA ILE A 1026 -27.46 15.55 -0.35
C ILE A 1026 -27.79 14.47 0.70
N SER A 1027 -26.89 14.24 1.66
CA SER A 1027 -27.01 13.17 2.66
C SER A 1027 -26.47 13.61 4.04
N PRO A 1028 -26.87 14.77 4.60
CA PRO A 1028 -26.32 15.30 5.86
C PRO A 1028 -26.20 14.29 7.04
N PRO A 1029 -27.12 13.33 7.25
CA PRO A 1029 -27.00 12.32 8.31
C PRO A 1029 -25.95 11.22 8.06
N SER A 1030 -25.35 11.13 6.87
CA SER A 1030 -24.40 10.06 6.50
C SER A 1030 -23.05 10.19 7.23
N ILE A 1031 -22.47 9.07 7.65
CA ILE A 1031 -21.21 9.04 8.42
C ILE A 1031 -20.11 9.69 7.58
N THR A 1032 -19.57 10.81 8.06
CA THR A 1032 -18.62 11.65 7.33
C THR A 1032 -17.66 12.24 8.34
N TYR A 1033 -16.53 11.57 8.58
CA TYR A 1033 -15.57 11.96 9.61
C TYR A 1033 -14.91 13.30 9.29
N ARG A 1034 -14.65 14.11 10.33
CA ARG A 1034 -14.01 15.45 10.21
C ARG A 1034 -12.75 15.52 11.09
N PRO A 1035 -11.78 14.62 10.87
CA PRO A 1035 -10.69 14.35 11.79
C PRO A 1035 -9.76 15.56 11.97
N ASP A 1036 -9.58 16.01 13.21
CA ASP A 1036 -8.45 16.89 13.53
C ASP A 1036 -7.15 16.10 13.47
N ARG A 1037 -6.35 16.33 12.42
CA ARG A 1037 -5.01 15.74 12.28
C ARG A 1037 -4.05 16.17 13.40
N LYS A 1038 -4.20 17.37 13.97
CA LYS A 1038 -3.35 17.85 15.08
C LYS A 1038 -3.61 17.12 16.40
N VAL A 1039 -4.86 16.74 16.68
CA VAL A 1039 -5.21 15.88 17.82
C VAL A 1039 -4.83 14.43 17.52
N LEU A 1040 -5.16 13.92 16.33
CA LEU A 1040 -4.83 12.54 15.95
C LEU A 1040 -3.33 12.26 15.95
N VAL A 1041 -2.49 13.18 15.47
CA VAL A 1041 -1.03 13.02 15.51
C VAL A 1041 -0.50 12.93 16.95
N LYS A 1042 -1.05 13.72 17.88
CA LYS A 1042 -0.70 13.59 19.31
C LYS A 1042 -1.08 12.22 19.87
N LEU A 1043 -2.29 11.74 19.55
CA LEU A 1043 -2.71 10.39 19.94
C LEU A 1043 -1.82 9.32 19.31
N LEU A 1044 -1.57 9.37 18.01
CA LEU A 1044 -0.71 8.42 17.29
C LEU A 1044 0.73 8.41 17.85
N ASN A 1045 1.26 9.56 18.25
CA ASN A 1045 2.55 9.66 18.94
C ASN A 1045 2.54 8.96 20.31
N MET A 1046 1.43 9.01 21.09
CA MET A 1046 1.30 8.30 22.38
C MET A 1046 1.34 6.77 22.25
N THR A 1047 0.87 6.22 21.12
CA THR A 1047 0.86 4.76 20.88
C THR A 1047 1.98 4.30 19.94
N ARG A 1048 2.95 5.17 19.61
CA ARG A 1048 3.94 4.91 18.54
C ARG A 1048 4.70 3.60 18.70
N ASP A 1049 5.16 3.30 19.93
CA ASP A 1049 5.92 2.08 20.23
C ASP A 1049 5.04 0.81 20.34
N ASN A 1050 3.70 0.92 20.25
CA ASN A 1050 2.73 -0.19 20.35
C ASN A 1050 1.53 -0.03 19.37
N MET A 1051 1.75 0.57 18.20
CA MET A 1051 0.67 1.14 17.38
C MET A 1051 -0.40 0.13 16.92
N TYR A 1052 -0.04 -1.14 16.78
CA TYR A 1052 -0.95 -2.18 16.30
C TYR A 1052 -1.80 -2.84 17.40
N ARG A 1053 -1.44 -2.62 18.67
CA ARG A 1053 -2.11 -3.09 19.89
C ARG A 1053 -2.26 -1.92 20.90
N PRO A 1054 -2.98 -0.85 20.56
CA PRO A 1054 -3.08 0.33 21.41
C PRO A 1054 -3.83 0.04 22.71
N LYS A 1055 -3.42 0.71 23.80
CA LYS A 1055 -4.05 0.59 25.13
C LYS A 1055 -5.54 1.01 25.09
N HIS A 1056 -6.33 0.50 26.04
CA HIS A 1056 -7.78 0.76 26.09
C HIS A 1056 -8.12 2.25 26.24
N ASN A 1057 -7.38 2.98 27.10
CA ASN A 1057 -7.54 4.42 27.29
C ASN A 1057 -7.30 5.22 25.99
N TRP A 1058 -6.27 4.88 25.21
CA TRP A 1058 -6.02 5.44 23.89
C TRP A 1058 -7.18 5.20 22.92
N THR A 1059 -7.71 3.97 22.93
CA THR A 1059 -8.85 3.58 22.09
C THR A 1059 -10.11 4.41 22.43
N LEU A 1060 -10.37 4.67 23.72
CA LEU A 1060 -11.44 5.56 24.16
C LEU A 1060 -11.23 7.01 23.71
N LEU A 1061 -10.01 7.55 23.79
CA LEU A 1061 -9.68 8.91 23.34
C LEU A 1061 -9.87 9.08 21.82
N VAL A 1062 -9.48 8.08 21.03
CA VAL A 1062 -9.71 8.06 19.57
C VAL A 1062 -11.20 7.96 19.26
N GLN A 1063 -11.95 7.11 19.98
CA GLN A 1063 -13.39 7.00 19.82
C GLN A 1063 -14.09 8.31 20.17
N ASP A 1064 -13.78 8.96 21.29
CA ASP A 1064 -14.35 10.26 21.68
C ASP A 1064 -14.12 11.32 20.58
N HIS A 1065 -12.87 11.49 20.16
CA HIS A 1065 -12.49 12.47 19.14
C HIS A 1065 -13.18 12.24 17.79
N LEU A 1066 -13.20 10.99 17.31
CA LEU A 1066 -13.84 10.67 16.02
C LEU A 1066 -15.38 10.71 16.10
N ASN A 1067 -16.00 10.38 17.24
CA ASN A 1067 -17.44 10.60 17.45
C ASN A 1067 -17.77 12.11 17.45
N LYS A 1068 -16.96 12.96 18.11
CA LYS A 1068 -17.11 14.42 18.07
C LYS A 1068 -16.90 15.00 16.66
N SER A 1069 -16.06 14.38 15.84
CA SER A 1069 -15.92 14.77 14.42
C SER A 1069 -17.20 14.56 13.58
N LEU A 1070 -18.11 13.69 14.04
CA LEU A 1070 -19.41 13.44 13.43
C LEU A 1070 -20.52 14.35 13.99
N SER A 1071 -20.30 15.03 15.13
CA SER A 1071 -21.30 15.86 15.80
C SER A 1071 -21.45 17.25 15.14
N GLU A 1072 -22.36 18.06 15.69
CA GLU A 1072 -22.50 19.47 15.35
C GLU A 1072 -21.22 20.27 15.64
N GLU A 1073 -20.46 19.90 16.68
CA GLU A 1073 -19.15 20.49 17.02
C GLU A 1073 -18.15 20.27 15.85
N GLY A 1074 -18.12 19.05 15.30
CA GLY A 1074 -17.33 18.70 14.12
C GLY A 1074 -17.75 19.48 12.87
N LEU A 1075 -19.04 19.80 12.71
CA LEU A 1075 -19.52 20.67 11.63
C LEU A 1075 -19.11 22.13 11.81
N ILE A 1076 -19.39 22.72 12.98
CA ILE A 1076 -19.05 24.12 13.31
C ILE A 1076 -17.55 24.35 13.13
N ARG A 1077 -16.74 23.43 13.65
CA ARG A 1077 -15.28 23.43 13.48
C ARG A 1077 -14.87 23.37 12.00
N GLN A 1078 -15.45 22.46 11.22
CA GLN A 1078 -15.12 22.35 9.79
C GLN A 1078 -15.56 23.62 9.02
N SER A 1079 -16.67 24.25 9.41
CA SER A 1079 -17.15 25.51 8.84
C SER A 1079 -16.11 26.63 9.03
N LEU A 1080 -15.66 26.86 10.27
CA LEU A 1080 -14.60 27.82 10.60
C LEU A 1080 -13.30 27.56 9.82
N LEU A 1081 -12.88 26.29 9.73
CA LEU A 1081 -11.60 25.93 9.14
C LEU A 1081 -11.58 25.93 7.60
N SER A 1082 -12.70 25.63 6.93
CA SER A 1082 -12.73 25.36 5.48
C SER A 1082 -13.71 26.20 4.65
N LYS A 1083 -14.79 26.74 5.23
CA LYS A 1083 -15.74 27.59 4.47
C LYS A 1083 -15.07 28.89 3.99
N SER A 1084 -14.11 29.40 4.77
CA SER A 1084 -13.27 30.55 4.45
C SER A 1084 -12.35 30.31 3.24
N ALA A 1085 -11.84 29.09 3.06
CA ALA A 1085 -11.00 28.69 1.93
C ALA A 1085 -11.81 28.28 0.69
N SER A 1086 -12.84 27.44 0.86
CA SER A 1086 -13.72 26.99 -0.23
C SER A 1086 -15.15 26.75 0.26
N PHE A 1087 -16.07 27.62 -0.15
CA PHE A 1087 -17.48 27.62 0.23
C PHE A 1087 -18.16 26.26 0.00
N ILE A 1088 -17.89 25.64 -1.14
CA ILE A 1088 -18.47 24.35 -1.53
C ILE A 1088 -17.93 23.15 -0.72
N SER A 1089 -16.96 23.35 0.18
CA SER A 1089 -16.56 22.37 1.19
C SER A 1089 -17.46 22.34 2.42
N HIS A 1090 -18.12 23.47 2.73
CA HIS A 1090 -19.05 23.61 3.85
C HIS A 1090 -20.25 24.49 3.47
N PRO A 1091 -21.24 23.92 2.75
CA PRO A 1091 -22.33 24.67 2.12
C PRO A 1091 -23.47 25.17 3.05
N LEU A 1092 -23.36 24.99 4.38
CA LEU A 1092 -24.37 25.41 5.35
C LEU A 1092 -24.19 26.88 5.77
N PRO A 1093 -25.27 27.67 5.98
CA PRO A 1093 -26.69 27.35 5.78
C PRO A 1093 -27.26 27.77 4.40
N GLU A 1094 -26.41 28.17 3.45
CA GLU A 1094 -26.86 28.73 2.16
C GLU A 1094 -27.52 27.69 1.25
N CYS A 1095 -27.04 26.45 1.24
CA CYS A 1095 -27.51 25.37 0.35
C CYS A 1095 -28.47 24.38 1.04
N SER A 1096 -29.03 24.72 2.19
CA SER A 1096 -29.82 23.84 3.05
C SER A 1096 -31.09 24.52 3.63
N CYS A 1097 -32.07 23.70 3.99
CA CYS A 1097 -33.22 24.09 4.82
C CYS A 1097 -33.38 23.10 5.99
N ARG A 1098 -34.21 23.44 6.98
CA ARG A 1098 -34.56 22.60 8.13
C ARG A 1098 -36.03 22.17 8.08
N ILE A 1099 -36.30 20.88 8.26
CA ILE A 1099 -37.64 20.38 8.59
C ILE A 1099 -37.86 20.55 10.11
N PRO A 1100 -39.06 20.96 10.57
CA PRO A 1100 -39.40 20.96 12.00
C PRO A 1100 -39.20 19.57 12.64
N SER A 1101 -38.16 19.44 13.46
CA SER A 1101 -37.93 18.25 14.28
C SER A 1101 -38.68 18.38 15.60
N GLY A 1102 -39.32 17.31 16.07
CA GLY A 1102 -39.99 17.26 17.38
C GLY A 1102 -39.03 17.18 18.58
N GLN A 1103 -37.82 17.74 18.46
CA GLN A 1103 -36.79 17.78 19.49
C GLN A 1103 -36.27 19.22 19.66
N ALA A 1104 -35.56 19.48 20.76
CA ALA A 1104 -35.24 20.82 21.23
C ALA A 1104 -34.60 21.73 20.14
N PRO A 1105 -34.90 23.05 20.15
CA PRO A 1105 -34.41 23.97 19.13
C PRO A 1105 -32.87 24.05 19.14
N VAL A 1106 -32.27 23.60 18.04
CA VAL A 1106 -30.83 23.68 17.78
C VAL A 1106 -30.43 25.16 17.74
N GLN A 1107 -29.59 25.58 18.69
CA GLN A 1107 -29.18 26.97 18.84
C GLN A 1107 -28.42 27.50 17.62
N ASP A 1108 -28.69 28.76 17.27
CA ASP A 1108 -28.03 29.44 16.14
C ASP A 1108 -26.56 29.76 16.45
N VAL A 1109 -25.64 29.12 15.73
CA VAL A 1109 -24.21 29.38 15.85
C VAL A 1109 -23.78 30.40 14.80
N LYS A 1110 -23.36 31.58 15.25
CA LYS A 1110 -22.78 32.65 14.42
C LYS A 1110 -21.26 32.66 14.55
N GLY A 1111 -20.57 32.87 13.45
CA GLY A 1111 -19.13 33.15 13.43
C GLY A 1111 -18.83 34.65 13.59
N ASP A 1112 -17.54 34.98 13.74
CA ASP A 1112 -17.04 36.32 14.06
C ASP A 1112 -17.45 37.41 13.05
N ASN A 1113 -17.76 37.01 11.81
CA ASN A 1113 -18.25 37.88 10.74
C ASN A 1113 -19.78 38.11 10.76
N GLY A 1114 -20.47 37.66 11.82
CA GLY A 1114 -21.91 37.75 11.99
C GLY A 1114 -22.74 36.76 11.16
N GLN A 1115 -22.12 35.91 10.35
CA GLN A 1115 -22.81 34.89 9.56
C GLN A 1115 -23.08 33.64 10.39
N PHE A 1116 -24.22 32.99 10.14
CA PHE A 1116 -24.49 31.68 10.70
C PHE A 1116 -23.56 30.62 10.07
N LEU A 1117 -22.98 29.77 10.93
CA LEU A 1117 -22.17 28.61 10.54
C LEU A 1117 -23.03 27.34 10.45
N TYR A 1118 -24.04 27.27 11.31
CA TYR A 1118 -25.08 26.25 11.45
C TYR A 1118 -26.19 26.87 12.31
N GLY A 1119 -27.46 26.69 11.98
CA GLY A 1119 -28.56 27.39 12.67
C GLY A 1119 -29.53 28.04 11.69
N GLY A 1120 -29.06 29.11 11.06
CA GLY A 1120 -29.80 29.98 10.13
C GLY A 1120 -30.18 29.37 8.78
N GLU A 1121 -30.36 28.05 8.72
CA GLU A 1121 -31.17 27.40 7.70
C GLU A 1121 -32.65 27.83 7.87
N VAL A 1122 -33.32 28.17 6.76
CA VAL A 1122 -34.77 28.47 6.80
C VAL A 1122 -35.58 27.18 6.92
N GLU A 1123 -36.82 27.28 7.39
CA GLU A 1123 -37.77 26.16 7.34
C GLU A 1123 -37.96 25.69 5.87
N CYS A 1124 -37.97 24.39 5.65
CA CYS A 1124 -38.20 23.82 4.31
C CYS A 1124 -39.63 24.13 3.81
N PRO A 1125 -39.83 24.28 2.47
CA PRO A 1125 -41.16 24.42 1.91
C PRO A 1125 -42.08 23.26 2.31
N LYS A 1126 -43.31 23.55 2.76
CA LYS A 1126 -44.21 22.59 3.42
C LYS A 1126 -44.53 21.32 2.62
N TRP A 1127 -44.35 21.32 1.30
CA TRP A 1127 -44.53 20.16 0.43
C TRP A 1127 -43.45 19.07 0.58
N PHE A 1128 -42.29 19.37 1.19
CA PHE A 1128 -41.27 18.36 1.50
C PHE A 1128 -41.74 17.27 2.50
N GLY A 1129 -42.86 17.48 3.20
CA GLY A 1129 -43.32 16.59 4.27
C GLY A 1129 -44.07 15.32 3.83
N GLN A 1130 -44.30 15.07 2.54
CA GLN A 1130 -45.22 14.00 2.08
C GLN A 1130 -44.56 12.73 1.50
N GLU A 1131 -43.26 12.74 1.18
CA GLU A 1131 -42.61 11.58 0.50
C GLU A 1131 -41.73 10.70 1.41
N VAL A 1132 -41.44 11.10 2.66
CA VAL A 1132 -40.43 10.42 3.51
C VAL A 1132 -41.04 9.80 4.78
N VAL A 1133 -41.82 8.72 4.61
CA VAL A 1133 -42.23 7.83 5.71
C VAL A 1133 -42.07 6.37 5.29
N LEU A 1134 -40.97 5.73 5.71
CA LEU A 1134 -40.78 4.27 5.64
C LEU A 1134 -40.30 3.73 7.00
N THR A 1135 -41.28 3.50 7.88
CA THR A 1135 -41.30 2.43 8.90
C THR A 1135 -40.01 2.08 9.64
N GLU A 1136 -39.78 2.69 10.82
CA GLU A 1136 -39.12 2.01 11.95
C GLU A 1136 -40.22 1.61 12.95
N SER A 1137 -40.39 0.30 13.24
CA SER A 1137 -41.30 -0.21 14.27
C SER A 1137 -40.54 -0.56 15.56
N SER A 1138 -40.91 0.06 16.67
CA SER A 1138 -40.30 -0.16 17.99
C SER A 1138 -40.73 -1.47 18.65
N GLY A 1139 -39.84 -2.05 19.45
CA GLY A 1139 -40.12 -3.14 20.39
C GLY A 1139 -39.02 -3.20 21.44
N ASP A 1140 -39.37 -2.91 22.68
CA ASP A 1140 -38.51 -2.95 23.87
C ASP A 1140 -38.95 -4.10 24.78
N GLU A 1141 -38.02 -4.71 25.52
CA GLU A 1141 -38.29 -5.31 26.84
C GLU A 1141 -36.99 -5.52 27.62
N GLU A 1142 -37.10 -5.74 28.95
CA GLU A 1142 -35.98 -5.71 29.90
C GLU A 1142 -35.59 -7.10 30.46
N GLY A 1143 -34.36 -7.21 30.98
CA GLY A 1143 -33.86 -8.38 31.72
C GLY A 1143 -32.53 -8.08 32.43
N LYS A 1144 -32.33 -8.62 33.63
CA LYS A 1144 -31.22 -8.27 34.58
C LYS A 1144 -30.40 -9.49 35.01
N SER A 1145 -29.33 -9.22 35.78
CA SER A 1145 -28.55 -10.13 36.66
C SER A 1145 -27.68 -11.21 35.99
N GLU A 1146 -26.55 -11.66 36.57
CA GLU A 1146 -25.49 -10.98 37.36
C GLU A 1146 -24.26 -11.91 37.43
N ASP A 1147 -23.06 -11.32 37.55
CA ASP A 1147 -21.75 -11.78 38.08
C ASP A 1147 -21.25 -13.25 38.05
N GLY A 1148 -19.93 -13.41 37.90
CA GLY A 1148 -19.19 -14.69 38.04
C GLY A 1148 -17.73 -14.62 37.55
N GLU A 1149 -16.78 -15.17 38.32
CA GLU A 1149 -15.33 -14.90 38.17
C GLU A 1149 -14.47 -16.04 37.54
N ILE A 1150 -13.20 -15.71 37.27
CA ILE A 1150 -12.05 -16.55 36.87
C ILE A 1150 -11.52 -17.39 38.08
N PRO A 1151 -10.58 -18.39 37.99
CA PRO A 1151 -9.28 -18.34 37.27
C PRO A 1151 -8.59 -19.64 36.74
N GLU A 1152 -7.61 -19.41 35.84
CA GLU A 1152 -6.26 -20.00 35.59
C GLU A 1152 -5.78 -21.48 35.86
N TYR A 1153 -4.62 -21.77 35.21
CA TYR A 1153 -3.58 -22.83 35.40
C TYR A 1153 -3.86 -24.29 34.94
N GLY A 1154 -2.87 -25.04 34.41
CA GLY A 1154 -1.48 -24.66 34.04
C GLY A 1154 -0.63 -25.77 33.37
N SER A 1155 0.38 -25.34 32.59
CA SER A 1155 1.77 -25.87 32.44
C SER A 1155 2.08 -27.35 32.79
N ASP A 1156 2.61 -28.21 31.90
CA ASP A 1156 4.05 -28.37 31.46
C ASP A 1156 4.49 -29.86 31.74
N GLN A 1157 5.62 -30.49 31.35
CA GLN A 1157 6.84 -30.16 30.56
C GLN A 1157 7.60 -31.46 30.07
N VAL A 1158 8.70 -31.30 29.28
CA VAL A 1158 9.90 -32.20 29.09
C VAL A 1158 9.69 -33.64 28.51
N GLU A 1159 10.16 -34.05 27.31
CA GLU A 1159 11.48 -34.29 26.63
C GLU A 1159 11.90 -35.79 26.55
N VAL A 1160 13.08 -36.35 26.14
CA VAL A 1160 14.53 -35.98 26.04
C VAL A 1160 15.20 -36.67 24.77
N ALA A 1161 16.50 -36.42 24.49
CA ALA A 1161 17.36 -36.97 23.40
C ALA A 1161 18.05 -38.36 23.72
N GLU A 1162 19.09 -38.94 23.06
CA GLU A 1162 20.09 -38.54 22.02
C GLU A 1162 20.81 -39.78 21.33
N SER A 1163 21.85 -39.55 20.49
CA SER A 1163 22.88 -40.49 19.91
C SER A 1163 22.46 -41.40 18.72
N ASN A 1164 23.28 -41.84 17.73
CA ASN A 1164 24.71 -41.64 17.34
C ASN A 1164 24.91 -42.13 15.84
N GLU A 1165 26.01 -42.04 15.05
CA GLU A 1165 27.40 -41.49 15.19
C GLU A 1165 28.10 -41.11 13.83
N ASN A 1166 29.16 -41.84 13.40
CA ASN A 1166 30.24 -41.53 12.40
C ASN A 1166 30.13 -42.38 11.09
N GLU A 1167 30.73 -42.09 9.92
CA GLU A 1167 31.67 -41.04 9.42
C GLU A 1167 31.48 -40.88 7.86
N LYS A 1168 32.34 -40.40 6.92
CA LYS A 1168 33.79 -40.08 6.84
C LYS A 1168 34.13 -39.00 5.74
N THR A 1169 35.42 -38.85 5.45
CA THR A 1169 36.16 -37.93 4.53
C THR A 1169 35.99 -38.15 3.01
N LYS A 1170 36.21 -37.18 2.08
CA LYS A 1170 36.56 -35.72 2.06
C LYS A 1170 36.26 -35.17 0.62
N LEU A 1171 36.63 -33.97 0.10
CA LEU A 1171 37.61 -32.92 0.47
C LEU A 1171 37.10 -31.47 0.21
N ALA A 1172 37.70 -30.70 -0.73
CA ALA A 1172 37.55 -29.25 -0.99
C ALA A 1172 38.17 -28.91 -2.40
N PHE A 1173 38.46 -27.68 -2.86
CA PHE A 1173 38.56 -26.33 -2.28
C PHE A 1173 38.42 -25.23 -3.38
N ASP A 1174 37.87 -24.05 -3.05
CA ASP A 1174 37.96 -22.69 -3.68
C ASP A 1174 36.70 -21.90 -3.23
N GLN A 1175 36.59 -21.39 -1.99
CA GLN A 1175 37.27 -20.28 -1.30
C GLN A 1175 36.67 -18.88 -1.60
N ASP A 1176 36.00 -18.30 -0.59
CA ASP A 1176 35.20 -17.06 -0.64
C ASP A 1176 35.11 -16.49 0.80
N ASP A 1177 36.03 -15.59 1.19
CA ASP A 1177 36.36 -15.33 2.61
C ASP A 1177 35.66 -14.07 3.22
N GLU A 1178 34.55 -14.25 3.97
CA GLU A 1178 34.19 -13.33 5.06
C GLU A 1178 34.84 -13.83 6.37
N MET A 1179 35.97 -13.23 6.75
CA MET A 1179 36.77 -13.61 7.93
C MET A 1179 35.93 -13.79 9.21
N ASP A 1180 35.85 -15.03 9.72
CA ASP A 1180 35.72 -15.28 11.15
C ASP A 1180 37.01 -14.81 11.84
N PRO A 1181 36.97 -13.96 12.88
CA PRO A 1181 38.19 -13.53 13.55
C PRO A 1181 38.79 -14.57 14.53
N ASN A 1182 38.27 -15.80 14.57
CA ASN A 1182 38.92 -16.96 15.17
C ASN A 1182 39.73 -17.83 14.20
N ASP A 1183 39.70 -17.56 12.88
CA ASP A 1183 40.46 -18.28 11.83
C ASP A 1183 41.46 -17.40 11.08
#